data_AF-A0A1Q8C7P8-F1
#
_entry.id   AF-A0A1Q8C7P8-F1
#
_cell.length_a   1.000
_cell.length_b   1.000
_cell.length_c   1.000
_cell.angle_alpha   90.00
_cell.angle_beta   90.00
_cell.angle_gamma   90.00
#
_symmetry.space_group_name_H-M   'P 1'
#
loop_
_entity.id
_entity.type
_entity.pdbx_description
1 polymer ?
#
loop_
_entity_poly.entity_id
_entity_poly.type
_entity_poly.pdbx_seq_one_letter_code
_entity_poly.pdbx_strand_id
1 'polypeptide(L)'
;MAAGIVGTATLVAGAVVAWVETRDVVPTVRLHPGLAWVASNEVGQLTLLDGVSAEAVAGVPAGRRGMDLQATQQGATGYALDRDRGSVVRVDGATLTPSRPMVPSEPGGRLAVFPTTDALYTLETSGGLLTAADPTTLARRGRPVPLAVRAGPEEAVTDAEGRLWVLDQRTGDLVWFADGVRRSRADAHAPGESRIALTDGRPVLLHPRSGTMELLDPATGAVEQSAEVGLRRDDTVAVSGSSRERRLLVSVTSRGVFQSCAFGADSCGDPVTVAEGFAELGPAVAVGDRAVVPDYATGGVSIVDLASSRVVAQRRLFDRPVRFDLVTRDGLVFFNDPDSERAGVIDLDGTVRPITKYEPDQRVRELAPEPGDSPGAAEDPRFEDAPVGPPTETSLSIAVTPRDHGVVGDEFELTVTGSARADLAGARWAFGDGTRATGTTVRHRWAAPGTFSVTVRARLPQGQVARAATRVVIAAPDGPHIVRLTVAPEEPRVGERVRFGADLTGAPPQRMAWTVTGSGGTVARSSAPRFGHVFRAPGNYTVALTVTADGVSVRQSRRFTVAPEPVAVSCGDTITADAVLTENLLCTGEVGLRIAASGVDLDLGGYTVATDDPLARRTGIVVAGDDVVENVTVRNGEISGFQTGVELTDVTRVTVEGVTVTGSEFEESDPAMVGTRAGELRFDGLILAGYNPLALDGASSATFVKSTVEGSADFGLALCGSCTFRDSIVEGRWFQCGGAEGTSLVLEQGTQVLAEQLGAGCDSLVVDFSKVQMLGGILADSSVVTNNEVTGNIIMLTVGEVLIANNTFENSLDSTLNVQEGTRGRITENDFVRSDGCGILVQSGGVTPIGDLEISGNTFDANGFGSETDCRDGLRLVDVGPEDRIRVQGNVSSNNAEYGINAEPDSVEDGMVVDGGGNTSSGDPLGCRGIVCG
;
A
#
# COMPACT_ATOMS: atom_id res chain seq x y z
N MET A 1 -29.11 23.58 70.06
CA MET A 1 -29.86 22.39 70.53
C MET A 1 -29.84 21.36 69.42
N ALA A 2 -29.59 20.11 69.81
CA ALA A 2 -29.80 18.80 69.16
C ALA A 2 -30.92 18.74 68.09
N ALA A 3 -31.02 17.76 67.19
CA ALA A 3 -30.24 16.60 66.73
C ALA A 3 -31.09 15.87 65.66
N GLY A 4 -30.49 14.96 64.88
CA GLY A 4 -31.24 13.97 64.10
C GLY A 4 -30.36 13.13 63.16
N ILE A 5 -29.99 11.93 63.62
CA ILE A 5 -29.18 10.85 63.00
C ILE A 5 -30.15 9.93 62.20
N VAL A 6 -29.86 9.28 61.06
CA VAL A 6 -29.19 7.96 60.84
C VAL A 6 -29.25 7.59 59.35
N GLY A 7 -28.21 6.94 58.81
CA GLY A 7 -28.36 6.03 57.65
C GLY A 7 -27.11 5.83 56.78
N THR A 8 -26.34 4.77 57.06
CA THR A 8 -25.09 4.34 56.40
C THR A 8 -25.26 3.72 55.00
N ALA A 9 -24.29 3.95 54.10
CA ALA A 9 -23.96 3.03 53.01
C ALA A 9 -22.43 2.90 52.85
N THR A 10 -22.00 1.66 52.71
CA THR A 10 -20.66 1.11 52.86
C THR A 10 -19.77 1.40 51.64
N LEU A 11 -18.57 1.95 51.87
CA LEU A 11 -17.51 2.09 50.86
C LEU A 11 -16.67 0.81 50.82
N VAL A 12 -16.68 0.10 49.68
CA VAL A 12 -15.71 -0.95 49.36
C VAL A 12 -14.54 -0.28 48.65
N ALA A 13 -13.38 -0.29 49.30
CA ALA A 13 -12.11 0.12 48.71
C ALA A 13 -11.60 -0.98 47.77
N GLY A 14 -11.80 -0.79 46.46
CA GLY A 14 -11.11 -1.54 45.41
C GLY A 14 -9.84 -0.81 45.01
N ALA A 15 -8.69 -1.45 45.20
CA ALA A 15 -7.40 -0.95 44.76
C ALA A 15 -7.37 -0.83 43.23
N VAL A 16 -7.23 0.41 42.72
CA VAL A 16 -6.88 0.64 41.31
C VAL A 16 -5.38 0.40 41.19
N VAL A 17 -5.03 -0.77 40.66
CA VAL A 17 -3.70 -1.04 40.11
C VAL A 17 -3.59 -0.21 38.85
N ALA A 18 -2.80 0.85 38.89
CA ALA A 18 -2.41 1.61 37.71
C ALA A 18 -1.57 0.69 36.82
N TRP A 19 -2.18 0.18 35.74
CA TRP A 19 -1.44 -0.36 34.61
C TRP A 19 -0.70 0.81 33.95
N VAL A 20 0.60 0.90 34.21
CA VAL A 20 1.52 1.67 33.37
C VAL A 20 1.67 0.86 32.09
N GLU A 21 0.97 1.26 31.05
CA GLU A 21 1.17 0.74 29.70
C GLU A 21 2.52 1.29 29.22
N THR A 22 3.59 0.56 29.51
CA THR A 22 4.86 0.72 28.81
C THR A 22 4.60 0.33 27.36
N ARG A 23 4.30 1.33 26.52
CA ARG A 23 4.44 1.14 25.07
C ARG A 23 5.90 0.78 24.83
N ASP A 24 6.14 -0.50 24.55
CA ASP A 24 7.38 -0.97 23.98
C ASP A 24 7.60 -0.18 22.69
N VAL A 25 8.48 0.82 22.77
CA VAL A 25 9.03 1.45 21.58
C VAL A 25 9.94 0.39 20.97
N VAL A 26 9.38 -0.36 20.03
CA VAL A 26 10.17 -1.22 19.15
C VAL A 26 11.23 -0.32 18.52
N PRO A 27 12.53 -0.61 18.69
CA PRO A 27 13.56 0.14 18.00
C PRO A 27 13.33 -0.04 16.50
N THR A 28 12.98 1.04 15.80
CA THR A 28 13.07 1.07 14.34
C THR A 28 14.54 0.91 13.99
N VAL A 29 14.95 -0.32 13.69
CA VAL A 29 16.28 -0.61 13.17
C VAL A 29 16.36 0.06 11.81
N ARG A 30 17.21 1.08 11.70
CA ARG A 30 17.72 1.50 10.40
C ARG A 30 18.68 0.42 9.94
N LEU A 31 18.28 -0.33 8.92
CA LEU A 31 19.24 -1.09 8.13
C LEU A 31 20.33 -0.14 7.61
N HIS A 32 21.55 -0.66 7.52
CA HIS A 32 22.67 0.07 6.94
C HIS A 32 22.36 0.37 5.46
N PRO A 33 22.86 1.49 4.89
CA PRO A 33 22.73 1.75 3.46
C PRO A 33 23.29 0.57 2.66
N GLY A 34 22.52 0.03 1.72
CA GLY A 34 22.98 -1.00 0.78
C GLY A 34 22.59 -2.43 1.11
N LEU A 35 21.44 -2.67 1.75
CA LEU A 35 20.89 -4.03 1.95
C LEU A 35 19.74 -4.33 0.98
N ALA A 36 19.76 -5.52 0.37
CA ALA A 36 18.76 -5.95 -0.61
C ALA A 36 18.28 -7.38 -0.35
N TRP A 37 16.96 -7.59 -0.35
CA TRP A 37 16.34 -8.91 -0.36
C TRP A 37 16.29 -9.49 -1.77
N VAL A 38 16.73 -10.73 -1.93
CA VAL A 38 16.68 -11.48 -3.21
C VAL A 38 16.07 -12.87 -3.00
N ALA A 39 15.50 -13.44 -4.07
CA ALA A 39 14.91 -14.77 -4.04
C ALA A 39 15.99 -15.87 -4.25
N SER A 40 15.80 -16.99 -3.57
CA SER A 40 16.61 -18.20 -3.70
C SER A 40 15.69 -19.42 -3.84
N ASN A 41 15.31 -19.73 -5.08
CA ASN A 41 14.28 -20.70 -5.44
C ASN A 41 14.67 -22.13 -5.05
N GLU A 42 15.91 -22.57 -5.31
CA GLU A 42 16.35 -23.94 -5.01
C GLU A 42 16.23 -24.31 -3.52
N VAL A 43 16.36 -23.32 -2.65
CA VAL A 43 16.32 -23.48 -1.19
C VAL A 43 15.03 -22.94 -0.56
N GLY A 44 14.20 -22.22 -1.31
CA GLY A 44 12.90 -21.71 -0.85
C GLY A 44 13.01 -20.58 0.19
N GLN A 45 13.96 -19.65 0.01
CA GLN A 45 14.20 -18.58 0.99
C GLN A 45 14.34 -17.21 0.33
N LEU A 46 14.10 -16.16 1.12
CA LEU A 46 14.65 -14.84 0.83
C LEU A 46 16.04 -14.73 1.43
N THR A 47 16.99 -14.20 0.67
CA THR A 47 18.36 -13.97 1.13
C THR A 47 18.60 -12.45 1.21
N LEU A 48 19.08 -12.00 2.37
CA LEU A 48 19.47 -10.60 2.58
C LEU A 48 20.94 -10.43 2.17
N LEU A 49 21.19 -9.57 1.20
CA LEU A 49 22.54 -9.26 0.70
C LEU A 49 23.00 -7.92 1.22
N ASP A 50 24.25 -7.83 1.68
CA ASP A 50 24.94 -6.58 1.99
C ASP A 50 25.83 -6.19 0.81
N GLY A 51 25.49 -5.08 0.17
CA GLY A 51 26.20 -4.58 -0.98
C GLY A 51 27.53 -3.87 -0.65
N VAL A 52 27.74 -3.47 0.60
CA VAL A 52 28.99 -2.85 1.04
C VAL A 52 30.05 -3.93 1.26
N SER A 53 29.72 -4.99 2.00
CA SER A 53 30.61 -6.13 2.22
C SER A 53 30.67 -7.10 1.03
N ALA A 54 29.63 -7.10 0.18
CA ALA A 54 29.39 -8.14 -0.83
C ALA A 54 29.31 -9.53 -0.18
N GLU A 55 28.42 -9.67 0.80
CA GLU A 55 28.17 -10.93 1.50
C GLU A 55 26.66 -11.18 1.68
N ALA A 56 26.29 -12.46 1.82
CA ALA A 56 24.95 -12.85 2.26
C ALA A 56 24.87 -12.74 3.79
N VAL A 57 23.99 -11.87 4.28
CA VAL A 57 23.83 -11.58 5.71
C VAL A 57 22.92 -12.61 6.39
N ALA A 58 21.84 -13.00 5.70
CA ALA A 58 20.85 -13.93 6.23
C ALA A 58 20.11 -14.67 5.12
N GLY A 59 19.69 -15.91 5.39
CA GLY A 59 18.71 -16.65 4.60
C GLY A 59 17.49 -16.94 5.46
N VAL A 60 16.31 -16.46 5.05
CA VAL A 60 15.06 -16.61 5.79
C VAL A 60 14.10 -17.47 4.99
N PRO A 61 13.67 -18.64 5.53
CA PRO A 61 12.68 -19.48 4.86
C PRO A 61 11.41 -18.70 4.53
N ALA A 62 11.05 -18.71 3.24
CA ALA A 62 9.90 -17.99 2.72
C ALA A 62 9.02 -18.87 1.81
N GLY A 63 9.48 -20.09 1.53
CA GLY A 63 8.78 -21.12 0.78
C GLY A 63 9.43 -22.48 1.03
N ARG A 64 9.11 -23.43 0.16
CA ARG A 64 9.75 -24.76 0.07
C ARG A 64 10.79 -24.71 -1.05
N ARG A 65 11.73 -25.66 -1.00
CA ARG A 65 12.76 -25.82 -2.02
C ARG A 65 12.16 -26.04 -3.41
N GLY A 66 12.68 -25.35 -4.41
CA GLY A 66 12.30 -25.45 -5.83
C GLY A 66 11.05 -24.67 -6.24
N MET A 67 10.58 -23.72 -5.42
CA MET A 67 9.45 -22.85 -5.77
C MET A 67 9.87 -21.65 -6.62
N ASP A 68 8.99 -21.18 -7.50
CA ASP A 68 9.15 -19.88 -8.18
C ASP A 68 8.83 -18.73 -7.20
N LEU A 69 9.87 -18.26 -6.50
CA LEU A 69 9.78 -17.12 -5.60
C LEU A 69 10.19 -15.83 -6.31
N GLN A 70 9.38 -14.80 -6.18
CA GLN A 70 9.76 -13.44 -6.53
C GLN A 70 9.97 -12.62 -5.25
N ALA A 71 11.11 -11.94 -5.16
CA ALA A 71 11.41 -11.02 -4.07
C ALA A 71 10.99 -9.59 -4.42
N THR A 72 10.33 -8.91 -3.50
CA THR A 72 10.14 -7.45 -3.50
C THR A 72 10.42 -6.90 -2.10
N GLN A 73 10.65 -5.60 -1.97
CA GLN A 73 11.07 -5.01 -0.69
C GLN A 73 10.55 -3.58 -0.55
N GLN A 74 10.12 -3.22 0.65
CA GLN A 74 9.79 -1.86 1.04
C GLN A 74 10.51 -1.49 2.34
N GLY A 75 11.28 -0.41 2.31
CA GLY A 75 12.20 -0.09 3.40
C GLY A 75 13.10 -1.28 3.74
N ALA A 76 13.03 -1.73 5.00
CA ALA A 76 13.76 -2.91 5.48
C ALA A 76 13.05 -4.26 5.26
N THR A 77 11.74 -4.23 4.98
CA THR A 77 10.89 -5.41 4.93
C THR A 77 10.95 -6.07 3.55
N GLY A 78 11.25 -7.37 3.53
CA GLY A 78 11.19 -8.20 2.33
C GLY A 78 9.84 -8.89 2.20
N TYR A 79 9.38 -9.11 0.97
CA TYR A 79 8.20 -9.89 0.65
C TYR A 79 8.56 -10.93 -0.40
N ALA A 80 8.19 -12.19 -0.14
CA ALA A 80 8.32 -13.29 -1.07
C ALA A 80 6.94 -13.61 -1.63
N LEU A 81 6.79 -13.48 -2.95
CA LEU A 81 5.64 -13.97 -3.68
C LEU A 81 5.95 -15.39 -4.17
N ASP A 82 5.17 -16.37 -3.71
CA ASP A 82 5.08 -17.71 -4.30
C ASP A 82 4.18 -17.61 -5.53
N ARG A 83 4.77 -17.62 -6.72
CA ARG A 83 4.04 -17.52 -8.00
C ARG A 83 3.30 -18.81 -8.36
N ASP A 84 3.68 -19.95 -7.79
CA ASP A 84 3.00 -21.22 -8.01
C ASP A 84 1.69 -21.32 -7.22
N ARG A 85 1.65 -20.74 -6.01
CA ARG A 85 0.46 -20.79 -5.13
C ARG A 85 -0.30 -19.49 -4.99
N GLY A 86 0.23 -18.37 -5.49
CA GLY A 86 -0.38 -17.06 -5.29
C GLY A 86 -0.40 -16.65 -3.82
N SER A 87 0.68 -16.93 -3.09
CA SER A 87 0.79 -16.58 -1.66
C SER A 87 1.96 -15.64 -1.39
N VAL A 88 1.85 -14.80 -0.36
CA VAL A 88 2.86 -13.82 0.02
C VAL A 88 3.34 -14.07 1.44
N VAL A 89 4.66 -14.15 1.63
CA VAL A 89 5.30 -14.19 2.94
C VAL A 89 6.08 -12.89 3.15
N ARG A 90 5.84 -12.21 4.26
CA ARG A 90 6.60 -11.05 4.69
C ARG A 90 7.78 -11.51 5.55
N VAL A 91 8.94 -10.90 5.37
CA VAL A 91 10.10 -11.04 6.25
C VAL A 91 10.46 -9.68 6.86
N ASP A 92 10.41 -9.60 8.19
CA ASP A 92 10.86 -8.42 8.93
C ASP A 92 12.37 -8.22 8.77
N GLY A 93 12.81 -7.06 8.29
CA GLY A 93 14.24 -6.78 8.09
C GLY A 93 15.04 -6.56 9.38
N ALA A 94 14.37 -6.22 10.48
CA ALA A 94 15.00 -6.02 11.79
C ALA A 94 15.11 -7.34 12.57
N THR A 95 14.06 -8.16 12.53
CA THR A 95 14.00 -9.41 13.32
C THR A 95 14.27 -10.67 12.49
N LEU A 96 14.39 -10.55 11.17
CA LEU A 96 14.53 -11.65 10.21
C LEU A 96 13.43 -12.72 10.35
N THR A 97 12.27 -12.31 10.85
CA THR A 97 11.16 -13.23 11.16
C THR A 97 10.18 -13.28 9.98
N PRO A 98 9.89 -14.46 9.42
CA PRO A 98 8.86 -14.61 8.40
C PRO A 98 7.46 -14.60 9.02
N SER A 99 6.49 -14.02 8.30
CA SER A 99 5.07 -14.11 8.63
C SER A 99 4.50 -15.48 8.26
N ARG A 100 3.26 -15.73 8.67
CA ARG A 100 2.46 -16.78 8.01
C ARG A 100 2.20 -16.37 6.54
N PRO A 101 2.15 -17.33 5.59
CA PRO A 101 1.76 -17.03 4.22
C PRO A 101 0.34 -16.46 4.18
N MET A 102 0.18 -15.34 3.47
CA MET A 102 -1.11 -14.74 3.14
C MET A 102 -1.49 -15.13 1.72
N VAL A 103 -2.71 -15.62 1.51
CA VAL A 103 -3.27 -15.89 0.18
C VAL A 103 -4.31 -14.81 -0.10
N PRO A 104 -4.06 -13.85 -1.02
CA PRO A 104 -4.95 -12.71 -1.21
C PRO A 104 -6.25 -13.06 -1.93
N SER A 105 -6.22 -14.05 -2.81
CA SER A 105 -7.33 -14.54 -3.65
C SER A 105 -7.25 -16.08 -3.82
N GLU A 106 -8.32 -16.73 -4.30
CA GLU A 106 -8.36 -18.19 -4.55
C GLU A 106 -7.11 -18.71 -5.32
N PRO A 107 -6.64 -19.95 -5.05
CA PRO A 107 -5.47 -20.52 -5.72
C PRO A 107 -5.66 -20.67 -7.24
N GLY A 108 -4.71 -20.18 -8.05
CA GLY A 108 -4.62 -20.46 -9.49
C GLY A 108 -4.51 -19.24 -10.41
N GLY A 109 -4.79 -18.03 -9.91
CA GLY A 109 -4.54 -16.78 -10.62
C GLY A 109 -3.07 -16.35 -10.56
N ARG A 110 -2.56 -15.72 -11.62
CA ARG A 110 -1.19 -15.14 -11.60
C ARG A 110 -1.21 -13.87 -10.75
N LEU A 111 -0.48 -13.88 -9.65
CA LEU A 111 -0.45 -12.78 -8.69
C LEU A 111 0.76 -11.86 -8.95
N ALA A 112 0.56 -10.55 -8.82
CA ALA A 112 1.63 -9.56 -8.74
C ALA A 112 1.54 -8.81 -7.41
N VAL A 113 2.68 -8.38 -6.85
CA VAL A 113 2.75 -7.75 -5.51
C VAL A 113 3.48 -6.42 -5.60
N PHE A 114 2.86 -5.38 -5.04
CA PHE A 114 3.35 -4.00 -5.08
C PHE A 114 3.34 -3.41 -3.66
N PRO A 115 4.48 -3.45 -2.95
CA PRO A 115 4.57 -2.90 -1.61
C PRO A 115 4.73 -1.37 -1.65
N THR A 116 4.00 -0.66 -0.79
CA THR A 116 4.09 0.79 -0.58
C THR A 116 4.34 1.09 0.89
N THR A 117 4.57 2.37 1.23
CA THR A 117 4.66 2.79 2.65
C THR A 117 3.41 2.45 3.44
N ASP A 118 2.25 2.53 2.80
CA ASP A 118 0.96 2.49 3.48
C ASP A 118 0.27 1.14 3.33
N ALA A 119 0.38 0.48 2.17
CA ALA A 119 -0.26 -0.80 1.88
C ALA A 119 0.64 -1.76 1.08
N LEU A 120 0.38 -3.06 1.22
CA LEU A 120 0.83 -4.09 0.29
C LEU A 120 -0.30 -4.39 -0.69
N TYR A 121 -0.19 -3.92 -1.92
CA TYR A 121 -1.16 -4.26 -2.97
C TYR A 121 -0.80 -5.60 -3.58
N THR A 122 -1.81 -6.42 -3.85
CA THR A 122 -1.66 -7.62 -4.66
C THR A 122 -2.72 -7.63 -5.74
N LEU A 123 -2.30 -7.83 -6.98
CA LEU A 123 -3.15 -7.81 -8.16
C LEU A 123 -3.19 -9.21 -8.78
N GLU A 124 -4.38 -9.79 -8.85
CA GLU A 124 -4.61 -10.99 -9.65
C GLU A 124 -4.72 -10.56 -11.12
N THR A 125 -3.74 -10.97 -11.92
CA THR A 125 -3.48 -10.44 -13.26
C THR A 125 -4.44 -10.96 -14.35
N SER A 126 -5.20 -12.03 -14.07
CA SER A 126 -6.09 -12.67 -15.05
C SER A 126 -7.52 -12.08 -15.03
N GLY A 127 -7.99 -11.67 -13.86
CA GLY A 127 -9.32 -11.13 -13.57
C GLY A 127 -9.29 -9.71 -13.02
N GLY A 128 -8.11 -9.13 -12.80
CA GLY A 128 -7.97 -7.72 -12.38
C GLY A 128 -8.42 -7.46 -10.96
N LEU A 129 -8.36 -8.48 -10.09
CA LEU A 129 -8.78 -8.35 -8.70
C LEU A 129 -7.63 -7.77 -7.86
N LEU A 130 -7.81 -6.56 -7.34
CA LEU A 130 -6.86 -5.88 -6.48
C LEU A 130 -7.23 -6.11 -5.02
N THR A 131 -6.30 -6.56 -4.19
CA THR A 131 -6.46 -6.56 -2.72
C THR A 131 -5.36 -5.72 -2.08
N ALA A 132 -5.69 -5.03 -1.00
CA ALA A 132 -4.72 -4.36 -0.16
C ALA A 132 -4.55 -5.11 1.17
N ALA A 133 -3.34 -5.09 1.71
CA ALA A 133 -3.03 -5.61 3.03
C ALA A 133 -2.14 -4.63 3.80
N ASP A 134 -2.18 -4.73 5.12
CA ASP A 134 -1.26 -4.01 5.99
C ASP A 134 0.17 -4.53 5.75
N PRO A 135 1.14 -3.65 5.44
CA PRO A 135 2.48 -4.08 5.03
C PRO A 135 3.27 -4.76 6.15
N THR A 136 2.86 -4.59 7.42
CA THR A 136 3.55 -5.15 8.59
C THR A 136 2.93 -6.48 9.03
N THR A 137 1.61 -6.56 9.07
CA THR A 137 0.88 -7.72 9.60
C THR A 137 0.39 -8.68 8.52
N LEU A 138 0.35 -8.23 7.26
CA LEU A 138 -0.36 -8.89 6.15
C LEU A 138 -1.86 -9.11 6.44
N ALA A 139 -2.44 -8.38 7.39
CA ALA A 139 -3.89 -8.36 7.56
C ALA A 139 -4.51 -7.65 6.36
N ARG A 140 -5.53 -8.25 5.74
CA ARG A 140 -6.25 -7.60 4.62
C ARG A 140 -6.80 -6.24 5.06
N ARG A 141 -6.64 -5.24 4.19
CA ARG A 141 -7.14 -3.87 4.33
C ARG A 141 -8.20 -3.64 3.26
N GLY A 142 -9.44 -3.45 3.68
CA GLY A 142 -10.57 -3.38 2.75
C GLY A 142 -10.83 -4.72 2.05
N ARG A 143 -11.90 -4.76 1.27
CA ARG A 143 -12.27 -5.93 0.46
C ARG A 143 -11.56 -5.88 -0.91
N PRO A 144 -11.47 -7.01 -1.64
CA PRO A 144 -10.94 -7.03 -3.00
C PRO A 144 -11.71 -6.06 -3.93
N VAL A 145 -10.99 -5.22 -4.66
CA VAL A 145 -11.51 -4.24 -5.62
C VAL A 145 -11.33 -4.81 -7.03
N PRO A 146 -12.41 -5.03 -7.80
CA PRO A 146 -12.27 -5.36 -9.21
C PRO A 146 -11.82 -4.12 -9.98
N LEU A 147 -10.62 -4.18 -10.57
CA LEU A 147 -10.16 -3.12 -11.48
C LEU A 147 -10.75 -3.26 -12.88
N ALA A 148 -11.37 -4.41 -13.19
CA ALA A 148 -11.90 -4.76 -14.50
C ALA A 148 -10.86 -4.68 -15.63
N VAL A 149 -9.59 -4.95 -15.29
CA VAL A 149 -8.46 -4.94 -16.22
C VAL A 149 -7.84 -6.33 -16.34
N ARG A 150 -7.24 -6.62 -17.51
CA ARG A 150 -6.28 -7.72 -17.63
C ARG A 150 -4.91 -7.14 -17.89
N ALA A 151 -4.01 -7.31 -16.93
CA ALA A 151 -2.68 -6.71 -16.99
C ALA A 151 -1.63 -7.69 -16.47
N GLY A 152 -0.55 -7.87 -17.22
CA GLY A 152 0.63 -8.60 -16.75
C GLY A 152 1.42 -7.83 -15.68
N PRO A 153 2.42 -8.47 -15.04
CA PRO A 153 3.21 -7.83 -13.99
C PRO A 153 4.02 -6.59 -14.45
N GLU A 154 4.37 -6.51 -15.74
CA GLU A 154 5.09 -5.36 -16.33
C GLU A 154 4.14 -4.23 -16.79
N GLU A 155 2.83 -4.44 -16.66
CA GLU A 155 1.78 -3.49 -17.06
C GLU A 155 1.19 -2.77 -15.85
N ALA A 156 1.80 -2.94 -14.67
CA ALA A 156 1.42 -2.25 -13.46
C ALA A 156 2.65 -1.69 -12.72
N VAL A 157 2.51 -0.49 -12.17
CA VAL A 157 3.56 0.20 -11.41
C VAL A 157 2.96 0.96 -10.24
N THR A 158 3.76 1.24 -9.22
CA THR A 158 3.30 1.99 -8.04
C THR A 158 4.13 3.22 -7.80
N ASP A 159 3.49 4.38 -7.87
CA ASP A 159 4.17 5.66 -7.79
C ASP A 159 4.64 6.04 -6.38
N ALA A 160 5.29 7.20 -6.25
CA ALA A 160 5.89 7.63 -4.99
C ALA A 160 4.86 7.91 -3.88
N GLU A 161 3.62 8.20 -4.25
CA GLU A 161 2.49 8.42 -3.33
C GLU A 161 1.74 7.12 -3.02
N GLY A 162 2.18 5.98 -3.56
CA GLY A 162 1.58 4.68 -3.31
C GLY A 162 0.38 4.35 -4.21
N ARG A 163 0.12 5.10 -5.27
CA ARG A 163 -0.98 4.81 -6.20
C ARG A 163 -0.56 3.72 -7.18
N LEU A 164 -1.43 2.72 -7.35
CA LEU A 164 -1.20 1.61 -8.28
C LEU A 164 -1.77 1.99 -9.65
N TRP A 165 -0.91 2.08 -10.65
CA TRP A 165 -1.29 2.29 -12.05
C TRP A 165 -1.26 0.96 -12.79
N VAL A 166 -2.27 0.71 -13.62
CA VAL A 166 -2.45 -0.52 -14.37
C VAL A 166 -2.89 -0.18 -15.80
N LEU A 167 -2.18 -0.75 -16.76
CA LEU A 167 -2.42 -0.59 -18.18
C LEU A 167 -3.21 -1.80 -18.71
N ASP A 168 -4.43 -1.62 -19.19
CA ASP A 168 -5.20 -2.71 -19.81
C ASP A 168 -4.82 -2.84 -21.28
N GLN A 169 -4.02 -3.85 -21.60
CA GLN A 169 -3.59 -4.11 -22.97
C GLN A 169 -4.71 -4.54 -23.92
N ARG A 170 -5.86 -5.00 -23.42
CA ARG A 170 -6.97 -5.44 -24.28
C ARG A 170 -7.81 -4.26 -24.73
N THR A 171 -8.08 -3.30 -23.85
CA THR A 171 -8.95 -2.15 -24.15
C THR A 171 -8.17 -0.93 -24.58
N GLY A 172 -6.94 -0.76 -24.11
CA GLY A 172 -6.21 0.49 -24.25
C GLY A 172 -6.41 1.43 -23.07
N ASP A 173 -7.12 1.02 -22.03
CA ASP A 173 -7.44 1.87 -20.89
C ASP A 173 -6.27 1.96 -19.91
N LEU A 174 -6.14 3.13 -19.29
CA LEU A 174 -5.28 3.32 -18.13
C LEU A 174 -6.17 3.38 -16.89
N VAL A 175 -5.94 2.49 -15.94
CA VAL A 175 -6.66 2.45 -14.65
C VAL A 175 -5.66 2.73 -13.54
N TRP A 176 -6.05 3.49 -12.53
CA TRP A 176 -5.24 3.62 -11.34
C TRP A 176 -6.08 3.62 -10.07
N PHE A 177 -5.46 3.14 -9.00
CA PHE A 177 -6.07 2.99 -7.70
C PHE A 177 -5.30 3.80 -6.67
N ALA A 178 -6.00 4.70 -5.98
CA ALA A 178 -5.46 5.60 -4.97
C ALA A 178 -6.50 5.77 -3.85
N ASP A 179 -6.06 5.68 -2.59
CA ASP A 179 -6.91 5.97 -1.42
C ASP A 179 -8.24 5.18 -1.33
N GLY A 180 -8.30 3.99 -1.93
CA GLY A 180 -9.52 3.19 -2.00
C GLY A 180 -10.38 3.42 -3.24
N VAL A 181 -10.00 4.37 -4.10
CA VAL A 181 -10.77 4.82 -5.25
C VAL A 181 -10.13 4.33 -6.54
N ARG A 182 -10.91 3.67 -7.39
CA ARG A 182 -10.55 3.35 -8.78
C ARG A 182 -10.81 4.56 -9.66
N ARG A 183 -9.83 4.93 -10.48
CA ARG A 183 -9.92 5.97 -11.52
C ARG A 183 -9.51 5.36 -12.86
N SER A 184 -9.99 5.92 -13.96
CA SER A 184 -9.65 5.41 -15.29
C SER A 184 -9.64 6.50 -16.36
N ARG A 185 -8.81 6.29 -17.38
CA ARG A 185 -8.74 7.04 -18.62
C ARG A 185 -8.93 6.06 -19.78
N ALA A 186 -10.09 6.14 -20.42
CA ALA A 186 -10.38 5.31 -21.58
C ALA A 186 -9.48 5.66 -22.77
N ASP A 187 -9.21 4.68 -23.63
CA ASP A 187 -8.43 4.85 -24.87
C ASP A 187 -7.08 5.55 -24.66
N ALA A 188 -6.48 5.34 -23.47
CA ALA A 188 -5.19 5.91 -23.11
C ALA A 188 -4.07 5.47 -24.07
N HIS A 189 -4.23 4.33 -24.74
CA HIS A 189 -3.32 3.82 -25.77
C HIS A 189 -4.00 2.83 -26.72
N ALA A 190 -3.29 2.45 -27.79
CA ALA A 190 -3.73 1.35 -28.66
C ALA A 190 -3.54 -0.02 -27.97
N PRO A 191 -4.55 -0.91 -27.98
CA PRO A 191 -4.47 -2.24 -27.36
C PRO A 191 -3.20 -3.04 -27.74
N GLY A 192 -2.54 -3.62 -26.75
CA GLY A 192 -1.43 -4.56 -26.89
C GLY A 192 -0.06 -3.94 -27.16
N GLU A 193 0.02 -2.61 -27.26
CA GLU A 193 1.20 -1.95 -27.81
C GLU A 193 2.04 -1.20 -26.79
N SER A 194 1.44 -0.66 -25.73
CA SER A 194 2.12 0.33 -24.88
C SER A 194 2.78 -0.29 -23.66
N ARG A 195 3.65 0.47 -23.00
CA ARG A 195 4.30 0.08 -21.74
C ARG A 195 4.19 1.21 -20.74
N ILE A 196 4.19 0.87 -19.46
CA ILE A 196 4.16 1.84 -18.36
C ILE A 196 5.44 1.74 -17.53
N ALA A 197 5.96 2.87 -17.10
CA ALA A 197 7.12 2.96 -16.20
C ALA A 197 6.99 4.17 -15.28
N LEU A 198 7.85 4.25 -14.27
CA LEU A 198 7.93 5.39 -13.36
C LEU A 198 9.23 6.15 -13.54
N THR A 199 9.12 7.48 -13.62
CA THR A 199 10.26 8.37 -13.67
C THR A 199 10.10 9.49 -12.65
N ASP A 200 11.08 9.66 -11.76
CA ASP A 200 10.99 10.63 -10.66
C ASP A 200 9.68 10.48 -9.87
N GLY A 201 9.27 9.22 -9.64
CA GLY A 201 8.01 8.88 -8.98
C GLY A 201 6.75 9.11 -9.81
N ARG A 202 6.83 9.47 -11.10
CA ARG A 202 5.67 9.76 -11.95
C ARG A 202 5.43 8.74 -13.07
N PRO A 203 4.17 8.42 -13.40
CA PRO A 203 3.82 7.48 -14.46
C PRO A 203 4.12 8.05 -15.86
N VAL A 204 4.71 7.20 -16.70
CA VAL A 204 5.00 7.47 -18.11
C VAL A 204 4.46 6.33 -18.94
N LEU A 205 3.73 6.67 -20.01
CA LEU A 205 3.38 5.73 -21.07
C LEU A 205 4.41 5.82 -22.19
N LEU A 206 4.89 4.67 -22.64
CA LEU A 206 5.67 4.53 -23.86
C LEU A 206 4.78 3.85 -24.91
N HIS A 207 4.70 4.44 -26.09
CA HIS A 207 4.00 3.92 -27.25
C HIS A 207 5.03 3.54 -28.33
N PRO A 208 5.49 2.28 -28.37
CA PRO A 208 6.57 1.84 -29.25
C PRO A 208 6.26 2.03 -30.75
N ARG A 209 5.00 1.86 -31.16
CA ARG A 209 4.62 1.96 -32.58
C ARG A 209 4.64 3.38 -33.12
N SER A 210 4.17 4.35 -32.34
CA SER A 210 4.24 5.76 -32.68
C SER A 210 5.61 6.36 -32.37
N GLY A 211 6.42 5.70 -31.53
CA GLY A 211 7.68 6.23 -31.05
C GLY A 211 7.46 7.45 -30.16
N THR A 212 6.39 7.46 -29.36
CA THR A 212 6.06 8.57 -28.46
C THR A 212 6.09 8.11 -27.01
N MET A 213 6.50 8.99 -26.11
CA MET A 213 6.33 8.82 -24.67
C MET A 213 5.54 9.98 -24.08
N GLU A 214 4.71 9.69 -23.10
CA GLU A 214 3.79 10.62 -22.45
C GLU A 214 3.99 10.59 -20.94
N LEU A 215 4.40 11.72 -20.36
CA LEU A 215 4.42 11.93 -18.91
C LEU A 215 3.02 12.29 -18.46
N LEU A 216 2.51 11.57 -17.46
CA LEU A 216 1.16 11.74 -16.99
C LEU A 216 1.09 12.55 -15.70
N ASP A 217 0.04 13.35 -15.59
CA ASP A 217 -0.39 13.99 -14.36
C ASP A 217 -0.90 12.90 -13.40
N PRO A 218 -0.32 12.74 -12.22
CA PRO A 218 -0.68 11.62 -11.36
C PRO A 218 -2.05 11.72 -10.67
N ALA A 219 -2.69 12.88 -10.66
CA ALA A 219 -4.02 13.05 -10.07
C ALA A 219 -5.12 12.71 -11.09
N THR A 220 -4.95 13.20 -12.31
CA THR A 220 -5.97 13.18 -13.37
C THR A 220 -5.72 12.11 -14.44
N GLY A 221 -4.48 11.61 -14.55
CA GLY A 221 -4.06 10.75 -15.65
C GLY A 221 -3.92 11.51 -16.99
N ALA A 222 -4.05 12.84 -17.01
CA ALA A 222 -3.89 13.64 -18.21
C ALA A 222 -2.44 13.66 -18.69
N VAL A 223 -2.22 13.90 -19.99
CA VAL A 223 -0.85 14.04 -20.54
C VAL A 223 -0.31 15.43 -20.18
N GLU A 224 0.73 15.49 -19.34
CA GLU A 224 1.44 16.74 -19.03
C GLU A 224 2.39 17.13 -20.16
N GLN A 225 3.13 16.13 -20.66
CA GLN A 225 4.20 16.36 -21.62
C GLN A 225 4.41 15.13 -22.51
N SER A 226 4.61 15.36 -23.80
CA SER A 226 4.97 14.32 -24.76
C SER A 226 6.36 14.54 -25.33
N ALA A 227 7.04 13.45 -25.70
CA ALA A 227 8.31 13.48 -26.39
C ALA A 227 8.42 12.33 -27.40
N GLU A 228 9.19 12.54 -28.46
CA GLU A 228 9.51 11.47 -29.41
C GLU A 228 10.69 10.62 -28.92
N VAL A 229 10.60 9.32 -29.17
CA VAL A 229 11.59 8.29 -28.90
C VAL A 229 11.99 7.68 -30.24
N GLY A 230 13.29 7.45 -30.45
CA GLY A 230 13.85 6.91 -31.69
C GLY A 230 13.57 5.42 -31.94
N LEU A 231 12.31 5.00 -31.82
CA LEU A 231 11.84 3.63 -32.01
C LEU A 231 11.35 3.40 -33.45
N ARG A 232 11.53 2.16 -33.90
CA ARG A 232 10.95 1.65 -35.14
C ARG A 232 9.66 0.90 -34.81
N ARG A 233 8.73 0.85 -35.77
CA ARG A 233 7.41 0.23 -35.60
C ARG A 233 7.45 -1.23 -35.09
N ASP A 234 8.47 -1.98 -35.48
CA ASP A 234 8.65 -3.39 -35.12
C ASP A 234 9.67 -3.58 -33.97
N ASP A 235 10.07 -2.51 -33.30
CA ASP A 235 10.98 -2.61 -32.16
C ASP A 235 10.27 -3.28 -30.97
N THR A 236 10.91 -4.31 -30.43
CA THR A 236 10.55 -4.90 -29.15
C THR A 236 11.36 -4.22 -28.06
N VAL A 237 10.69 -3.79 -26.99
CA VAL A 237 11.30 -2.97 -25.95
C VAL A 237 11.04 -3.53 -24.56
N ALA A 238 12.03 -3.36 -23.69
CA ALA A 238 11.86 -3.38 -22.24
C ALA A 238 12.08 -1.95 -21.72
N VAL A 239 11.24 -1.52 -20.78
CA VAL A 239 11.22 -0.13 -20.31
C VAL A 239 11.35 -0.06 -18.80
N SER A 240 12.02 0.97 -18.34
CA SER A 240 12.06 1.38 -16.93
C SER A 240 12.27 2.90 -16.87
N GLY A 241 12.29 3.48 -15.68
CA GLY A 241 12.62 4.89 -15.51
C GLY A 241 13.60 5.15 -14.39
N SER A 242 14.17 6.35 -14.42
CA SER A 242 15.08 6.83 -13.38
C SER A 242 14.30 7.25 -12.14
N SER A 243 14.76 6.86 -10.96
CA SER A 243 14.16 7.23 -9.68
C SER A 243 14.53 8.64 -9.20
N ARG A 244 15.45 9.34 -9.89
CA ARG A 244 15.93 10.68 -9.50
C ARG A 244 15.74 11.78 -10.54
N GLU A 245 15.47 11.39 -11.79
CA GLU A 245 15.32 12.30 -12.91
C GLU A 245 14.11 11.91 -13.75
N ARG A 246 13.47 12.87 -14.41
CA ARG A 246 12.39 12.66 -15.39
C ARG A 246 12.95 12.11 -16.71
N ARG A 247 13.46 10.88 -16.64
CA ARG A 247 14.16 10.14 -17.67
C ARG A 247 13.67 8.70 -17.76
N LEU A 248 13.18 8.34 -18.93
CA LEU A 248 12.83 6.99 -19.35
C LEU A 248 14.08 6.26 -19.90
N LEU A 249 14.17 4.97 -19.61
CA LEU A 249 15.23 4.08 -20.08
C LEU A 249 14.61 3.01 -20.96
N VAL A 250 15.08 2.92 -22.21
CA VAL A 250 14.48 2.06 -23.23
C VAL A 250 15.53 1.10 -23.77
N SER A 251 15.38 -0.19 -23.44
CA SER A 251 16.17 -1.28 -24.00
C SER A 251 15.46 -1.81 -25.24
N VAL A 252 16.09 -1.69 -26.41
CA VAL A 252 15.53 -2.12 -27.70
C VAL A 252 16.13 -3.46 -28.11
N THR A 253 15.41 -4.52 -27.74
CA THR A 253 15.78 -5.93 -27.88
C THR A 253 16.00 -6.32 -29.35
N SER A 254 15.14 -5.84 -30.25
CA SER A 254 15.21 -6.08 -31.71
C SER A 254 16.52 -5.62 -32.37
N ARG A 255 17.22 -4.65 -31.76
CA ARG A 255 18.40 -3.99 -32.34
C ARG A 255 19.65 -4.06 -31.48
N GLY A 256 19.55 -4.53 -30.24
CA GLY A 256 20.68 -4.55 -29.31
C GLY A 256 21.12 -3.14 -28.89
N VAL A 257 20.19 -2.17 -28.86
CA VAL A 257 20.49 -0.79 -28.49
C VAL A 257 19.76 -0.37 -27.22
N PHE A 258 20.38 0.54 -26.49
CA PHE A 258 19.83 1.20 -25.32
C PHE A 258 19.69 2.70 -25.59
N GLN A 259 18.57 3.29 -25.21
CA GLN A 259 18.33 4.71 -25.35
C GLN A 259 17.79 5.30 -24.05
N SER A 260 18.22 6.52 -23.74
CA SER A 260 17.74 7.27 -22.59
C SER A 260 17.04 8.54 -23.04
N CYS A 261 15.84 8.78 -22.54
CA CYS A 261 14.98 9.87 -22.97
C CYS A 261 14.49 10.69 -21.78
N ALA A 262 14.70 12.01 -21.80
CA ALA A 262 14.26 12.95 -20.78
C ALA A 262 13.11 13.82 -21.28
N PHE A 263 12.27 14.31 -20.36
CA PHE A 263 11.22 15.27 -20.67
C PHE A 263 11.80 16.71 -20.62
N GLY A 264 12.28 17.24 -21.76
CA GLY A 264 12.94 18.56 -21.87
C GLY A 264 13.57 18.84 -23.24
N ALA A 265 14.36 19.93 -23.37
CA ALA A 265 15.16 20.18 -24.58
C ALA A 265 16.23 19.07 -24.74
N ASP A 266 16.38 18.54 -25.95
CA ASP A 266 17.12 17.29 -26.27
C ASP A 266 16.49 16.04 -25.61
N SER A 267 15.27 15.71 -26.04
CA SER A 267 14.40 14.73 -25.39
C SER A 267 14.94 13.29 -25.36
N CYS A 268 15.82 12.90 -26.26
CA CYS A 268 16.47 11.59 -26.23
C CYS A 268 17.95 11.68 -26.61
N GLY A 269 18.80 11.03 -25.82
CA GLY A 269 20.21 10.83 -26.17
C GLY A 269 20.37 9.89 -27.36
N ASP A 270 21.58 9.87 -27.92
CA ASP A 270 21.93 8.98 -29.03
C ASP A 270 21.77 7.50 -28.62
N PRO A 271 21.19 6.63 -29.47
CA PRO A 271 21.11 5.21 -29.20
C PRO A 271 22.50 4.58 -29.01
N VAL A 272 22.67 3.84 -27.93
CA VAL A 272 23.93 3.18 -27.56
C VAL A 272 23.85 1.71 -27.91
N THR A 273 24.73 1.21 -28.77
CA THR A 273 24.84 -0.23 -29.03
C THR A 273 25.39 -0.94 -27.80
N VAL A 274 24.57 -1.82 -27.21
CA VAL A 274 24.90 -2.60 -26.00
C VAL A 274 25.04 -4.10 -26.29
N ALA A 275 24.53 -4.56 -27.44
CA ALA A 275 24.70 -5.91 -27.93
C ALA A 275 24.81 -5.92 -29.47
N GLU A 276 25.48 -6.92 -30.03
CA GLU A 276 25.58 -7.09 -31.48
C GLU A 276 24.32 -7.76 -32.04
N GLY A 277 23.44 -7.00 -32.69
CA GLY A 277 22.25 -7.53 -33.37
C GLY A 277 21.06 -7.78 -32.44
N PHE A 278 20.25 -8.81 -32.74
CA PHE A 278 19.12 -9.19 -31.89
C PHE A 278 19.64 -9.77 -30.57
N ALA A 279 19.22 -9.20 -29.45
CA ALA A 279 19.60 -9.61 -28.10
C ALA A 279 18.36 -9.94 -27.28
N GLU A 280 18.53 -10.42 -26.05
CA GLU A 280 17.42 -10.59 -25.10
C GLU A 280 17.59 -9.56 -23.97
N LEU A 281 17.43 -8.28 -24.33
CA LEU A 281 17.60 -7.18 -23.38
C LEU A 281 16.43 -7.09 -22.41
N GLY A 282 16.74 -6.90 -21.13
CA GLY A 282 15.75 -6.64 -20.08
C GLY A 282 15.63 -5.16 -19.71
N PRO A 283 14.76 -4.85 -18.73
CA PRO A 283 14.62 -3.49 -18.21
C PRO A 283 15.94 -3.03 -17.58
N ALA A 284 16.43 -1.88 -18.01
CA ALA A 284 17.66 -1.31 -17.47
C ALA A 284 17.41 -0.74 -16.06
N VAL A 285 18.45 -0.64 -15.25
CA VAL A 285 18.38 0.04 -13.95
C VAL A 285 19.35 1.22 -13.91
N ALA A 286 18.91 2.37 -13.39
CA ALA A 286 19.75 3.56 -13.29
C ALA A 286 20.19 3.85 -11.86
N VAL A 287 21.46 4.20 -11.71
CA VAL A 287 22.06 4.66 -10.46
C VAL A 287 23.03 5.79 -10.76
N GLY A 288 22.71 7.00 -10.27
CA GLY A 288 23.46 8.20 -10.62
C GLY A 288 23.42 8.44 -12.13
N ASP A 289 24.57 8.78 -12.71
CA ASP A 289 24.69 9.06 -14.15
C ASP A 289 24.90 7.80 -15.01
N ARG A 290 24.59 6.61 -14.48
CA ARG A 290 24.86 5.35 -15.16
C ARG A 290 23.63 4.46 -15.21
N ALA A 291 23.51 3.69 -16.28
CA ALA A 291 22.53 2.63 -16.43
C ALA A 291 23.20 1.28 -16.61
N VAL A 292 22.61 0.24 -16.03
CA VAL A 292 23.00 -1.15 -16.21
C VAL A 292 21.92 -1.86 -17.01
N VAL A 293 22.30 -2.35 -18.19
CA VAL A 293 21.39 -2.99 -19.16
C VAL A 293 21.67 -4.49 -19.18
N PRO A 294 20.72 -5.35 -18.77
CA PRO A 294 20.91 -6.80 -18.79
C PRO A 294 20.70 -7.36 -20.19
N ASP A 295 21.49 -8.38 -20.52
CA ASP A 295 21.33 -9.23 -21.70
C ASP A 295 21.21 -10.68 -21.25
N TYR A 296 19.98 -11.19 -21.25
CA TYR A 296 19.65 -12.52 -20.75
C TYR A 296 20.15 -13.64 -21.64
N ALA A 297 20.34 -13.37 -22.94
CA ALA A 297 20.85 -14.33 -23.90
C ALA A 297 22.33 -14.66 -23.64
N THR A 298 23.11 -13.67 -23.17
CA THR A 298 24.54 -13.86 -22.88
C THR A 298 24.84 -14.08 -21.40
N GLY A 299 23.88 -13.77 -20.51
CA GLY A 299 24.09 -13.76 -19.06
C GLY A 299 24.99 -12.58 -18.64
N GLY A 300 24.95 -11.48 -19.38
CA GLY A 300 25.81 -10.32 -19.20
C GLY A 300 25.06 -9.02 -18.92
N VAL A 301 25.83 -7.98 -18.63
CA VAL A 301 25.35 -6.60 -18.48
C VAL A 301 26.25 -5.62 -19.23
N SER A 302 25.63 -4.59 -19.77
CA SER A 302 26.32 -3.41 -20.31
C SER A 302 26.07 -2.20 -19.41
N ILE A 303 27.14 -1.52 -19.03
CA ILE A 303 27.10 -0.33 -18.18
C ILE A 303 27.28 0.90 -19.07
N VAL A 304 26.28 1.76 -19.08
CA VAL A 304 26.19 2.92 -19.97
C VAL A 304 26.31 4.20 -19.17
N ASP A 305 27.15 5.12 -19.64
CA ASP A 305 27.16 6.53 -19.21
C ASP A 305 25.95 7.25 -19.81
N LEU A 306 25.06 7.78 -18.97
CA LEU A 306 23.85 8.45 -19.43
C LEU A 306 24.14 9.84 -20.01
N ALA A 307 25.19 10.52 -19.53
CA ALA A 307 25.54 11.86 -19.98
C ALA A 307 26.21 11.89 -21.35
N SER A 308 27.04 10.90 -21.66
CA SER A 308 27.79 10.80 -22.92
C SER A 308 27.26 9.74 -23.88
N SER A 309 26.21 9.00 -23.51
CA SER A 309 25.58 7.94 -24.30
C SER A 309 26.61 6.91 -24.80
N ARG A 310 27.42 6.37 -23.88
CA ARG A 310 28.50 5.42 -24.21
C ARG A 310 28.57 4.24 -23.25
N VAL A 311 28.87 3.06 -23.78
CA VAL A 311 29.23 1.89 -22.97
C VAL A 311 30.57 2.12 -22.29
N VAL A 312 30.60 1.96 -20.98
CA VAL A 312 31.77 2.13 -20.13
C VAL A 312 32.38 0.79 -19.75
N ALA A 313 31.53 -0.21 -19.54
CA ALA A 313 31.98 -1.56 -19.28
C ALA A 313 30.92 -2.56 -19.76
N GLN A 314 31.38 -3.72 -20.20
CA GLN A 314 30.54 -4.90 -20.37
C GLN A 314 31.08 -5.99 -19.47
N ARG A 315 30.18 -6.70 -18.78
CA ARG A 315 30.54 -7.76 -17.84
C ARG A 315 29.66 -8.96 -18.05
N ARG A 316 30.30 -10.12 -18.09
CA ARG A 316 29.62 -11.40 -18.10
C ARG A 316 29.42 -11.83 -16.64
N LEU A 317 28.16 -11.93 -16.21
CA LEU A 317 27.82 -12.34 -14.85
C LEU A 317 27.67 -13.86 -14.77
N PHE A 318 27.17 -14.46 -15.86
CA PHE A 318 26.90 -15.88 -15.99
C PHE A 318 27.48 -16.43 -17.29
N ASP A 319 27.96 -17.67 -17.23
CA ASP A 319 28.55 -18.36 -18.39
C ASP A 319 27.48 -19.03 -19.27
N ARG A 320 26.20 -18.81 -18.97
CA ARG A 320 25.01 -19.37 -19.63
C ARG A 320 23.93 -18.29 -19.79
N PRO A 321 22.96 -18.47 -20.70
CA PRO A 321 21.74 -17.66 -20.71
C PRO A 321 21.00 -17.79 -19.38
N VAL A 322 20.67 -16.66 -18.76
CA VAL A 322 19.95 -16.58 -17.47
C VAL A 322 19.06 -15.35 -17.49
N ARG A 323 17.79 -15.50 -17.09
CA ARG A 323 16.94 -14.37 -16.70
C ARG A 323 17.17 -14.09 -15.23
N PHE A 324 18.05 -13.14 -14.95
CA PHE A 324 18.45 -12.74 -13.60
C PHE A 324 17.77 -11.42 -13.21
N ASP A 325 17.60 -11.20 -11.91
CA ASP A 325 17.05 -9.95 -11.38
C ASP A 325 18.13 -8.88 -11.33
N LEU A 326 17.75 -7.63 -11.61
CA LEU A 326 18.53 -6.44 -11.28
C LEU A 326 17.75 -5.58 -10.29
N VAL A 327 18.36 -5.30 -9.14
CA VAL A 327 17.73 -4.54 -8.06
C VAL A 327 18.64 -3.38 -7.67
N THR A 328 18.07 -2.19 -7.52
CA THR A 328 18.82 -1.00 -7.06
C THR A 328 18.47 -0.65 -5.63
N ARG A 329 19.47 -0.48 -4.76
CA ARG A 329 19.30 0.00 -3.38
C ARG A 329 20.44 0.91 -2.97
N ASP A 330 20.11 2.07 -2.42
CA ASP A 330 21.06 3.03 -1.83
C ASP A 330 22.28 3.38 -2.71
N GLY A 331 22.07 3.42 -4.04
CA GLY A 331 23.13 3.71 -4.99
C GLY A 331 24.03 2.52 -5.37
N LEU A 332 23.58 1.29 -5.07
CA LEU A 332 24.20 0.04 -5.51
C LEU A 332 23.27 -0.73 -6.44
N VAL A 333 23.85 -1.52 -7.35
CA VAL A 333 23.12 -2.42 -8.25
C VAL A 333 23.43 -3.85 -7.86
N PHE A 334 22.41 -4.61 -7.51
CA PHE A 334 22.49 -6.04 -7.19
C PHE A 334 22.05 -6.85 -8.40
N PHE A 335 22.67 -8.01 -8.59
CA PHE A 335 22.19 -9.04 -9.50
C PHE A 335 21.91 -10.33 -8.74
N ASN A 336 20.89 -11.06 -9.16
CA ASN A 336 20.49 -12.33 -8.55
C ASN A 336 20.05 -13.32 -9.62
N ASP A 337 20.62 -14.53 -9.61
CA ASP A 337 20.03 -15.68 -10.29
C ASP A 337 19.10 -16.39 -9.28
N PRO A 338 17.77 -16.30 -9.43
CA PRO A 338 16.84 -16.89 -8.46
C PRO A 338 17.04 -18.39 -8.31
N ASP A 339 17.45 -19.07 -9.39
CA ASP A 339 17.54 -20.51 -9.50
C ASP A 339 18.97 -21.07 -9.23
N SER A 340 19.86 -20.27 -8.65
CA SER A 340 21.16 -20.75 -8.17
C SER A 340 21.65 -20.00 -6.93
N GLU A 341 22.81 -20.40 -6.41
CA GLU A 341 23.48 -19.73 -5.31
C GLU A 341 24.12 -18.38 -5.69
N ARG A 342 24.11 -18.03 -6.98
CA ARG A 342 24.89 -16.89 -7.51
C ARG A 342 24.12 -15.57 -7.44
N ALA A 343 24.71 -14.61 -6.76
CA ALA A 343 24.28 -13.21 -6.76
C ALA A 343 25.50 -12.29 -6.74
N GLY A 344 25.30 -10.99 -6.60
CA GLY A 344 26.38 -10.06 -6.33
C GLY A 344 26.02 -8.60 -6.54
N VAL A 345 27.05 -7.76 -6.51
CA VAL A 345 26.96 -6.31 -6.69
C VAL A 345 27.72 -5.90 -7.94
N ILE A 346 27.16 -4.96 -8.68
CA ILE A 346 27.78 -4.28 -9.81
C ILE A 346 28.07 -2.85 -9.39
N ASP A 347 29.36 -2.51 -9.31
CA ASP A 347 29.81 -1.16 -9.04
C ASP A 347 29.71 -0.29 -10.31
N LEU A 348 29.62 1.02 -10.14
CA LEU A 348 29.43 1.96 -11.26
C LEU A 348 30.64 2.04 -12.22
N ASP A 349 31.81 1.55 -11.82
CA ASP A 349 32.99 1.39 -12.68
C ASP A 349 32.98 0.06 -13.46
N GLY A 350 31.96 -0.78 -13.23
CA GLY A 350 31.80 -2.11 -13.77
C GLY A 350 32.60 -3.20 -13.09
N THR A 351 33.15 -2.95 -11.91
CA THR A 351 33.62 -4.01 -11.03
C THR A 351 32.41 -4.86 -10.59
N VAL A 352 32.58 -6.18 -10.60
CA VAL A 352 31.56 -7.13 -10.16
C VAL A 352 32.07 -7.82 -8.91
N ARG A 353 31.30 -7.74 -7.83
CA ARG A 353 31.60 -8.40 -6.55
C ARG A 353 30.59 -9.54 -6.34
N PRO A 354 30.98 -10.80 -6.62
CA PRO A 354 30.07 -11.93 -6.52
C PRO A 354 29.75 -12.25 -5.06
N ILE A 355 28.52 -12.70 -4.82
CA ILE A 355 28.00 -13.17 -3.54
C ILE A 355 27.46 -14.58 -3.73
N THR A 356 27.86 -15.50 -2.84
CA THR A 356 27.25 -16.82 -2.72
C THR A 356 26.12 -16.76 -1.70
N LYS A 357 24.87 -16.94 -2.15
CA LYS A 357 23.65 -16.82 -1.31
C LYS A 357 23.50 -17.94 -0.29
N TYR A 358 23.94 -19.15 -0.65
CA TYR A 358 23.87 -20.35 0.18
C TYR A 358 24.89 -21.39 -0.30
N GLU A 359 25.26 -22.32 0.57
CA GLU A 359 26.12 -23.45 0.19
C GLU A 359 25.31 -24.56 -0.49
N PRO A 360 25.67 -25.02 -1.70
CA PRO A 360 24.90 -26.01 -2.46
C PRO A 360 24.67 -27.35 -1.74
N ASP A 361 25.58 -27.75 -0.84
CA ASP A 361 25.58 -29.06 -0.18
C ASP A 361 24.94 -29.09 1.23
N GLN A 362 24.41 -27.97 1.74
CA GLN A 362 23.84 -27.95 3.09
C GLN A 362 22.44 -28.59 3.15
N ARG A 363 22.41 -29.85 3.60
CA ARG A 363 21.21 -30.47 4.20
C ARG A 363 20.87 -29.71 5.48
N VAL A 364 19.76 -28.96 5.43
CA VAL A 364 18.99 -28.33 6.53
C VAL A 364 19.72 -28.28 7.88
N ARG A 365 20.31 -27.12 8.20
CA ARG A 365 20.55 -26.72 9.59
C ARG A 365 19.65 -25.52 9.87
N GLU A 366 18.65 -25.75 10.72
CA GLU A 366 17.73 -24.74 11.23
C GLU A 366 18.56 -23.70 12.01
N LEU A 367 18.66 -22.47 11.49
CA LEU A 367 19.27 -21.34 12.20
C LEU A 367 18.26 -20.83 13.24
N ALA A 368 18.26 -21.43 14.42
CA ALA A 368 17.69 -20.82 15.61
C ALA A 368 18.72 -19.85 16.24
N PRO A 369 18.29 -18.71 16.81
CA PRO A 369 19.18 -17.87 17.60
C PRO A 369 19.33 -18.48 19.00
N GLU A 370 20.53 -18.96 19.35
CA GLU A 370 20.87 -19.32 20.72
C GLU A 370 21.55 -18.13 21.43
N PRO A 371 21.11 -17.74 22.63
CA PRO A 371 21.80 -16.77 23.47
C PRO A 371 23.11 -17.38 24.00
N GLY A 372 24.12 -16.54 24.18
CA GLY A 372 25.48 -16.97 24.48
C GLY A 372 25.64 -17.72 25.80
N ASP A 373 26.57 -18.68 25.79
CA ASP A 373 27.48 -18.90 26.92
C ASP A 373 28.81 -19.53 26.47
N SER A 374 29.87 -19.20 27.22
CA SER A 374 31.29 -19.44 26.93
C SER A 374 31.75 -20.92 27.08
N PRO A 375 32.98 -21.28 26.63
CA PRO A 375 33.29 -22.61 26.08
C PRO A 375 33.81 -23.64 27.10
N GLY A 376 33.45 -24.90 26.89
CA GLY A 376 34.07 -26.09 27.48
C GLY A 376 34.54 -27.05 26.39
N ALA A 377 35.82 -27.42 26.45
CA ALA A 377 36.51 -28.21 25.44
C ALA A 377 36.16 -29.71 25.46
N ALA A 378 35.93 -30.20 24.24
CA ALA A 378 36.18 -31.53 23.64
C ALA A 378 36.52 -32.74 24.51
N GLU A 379 35.91 -33.87 24.15
CA GLU A 379 36.59 -35.17 24.16
C GLU A 379 36.11 -36.10 23.02
N ASP A 380 37.05 -36.93 22.58
CA ASP A 380 36.92 -38.31 22.07
C ASP A 380 36.98 -38.61 20.53
N PRO A 381 37.31 -39.85 20.08
CA PRO A 381 38.63 -40.20 19.54
C PRO A 381 38.62 -41.02 18.22
N ARG A 382 39.79 -41.06 17.55
CA ARG A 382 40.47 -42.13 16.75
C ARG A 382 39.64 -43.15 15.94
N PHE A 383 39.97 -43.33 14.65
CA PHE A 383 40.87 -44.40 14.14
C PHE A 383 41.24 -44.22 12.63
N GLU A 384 42.56 -44.22 12.37
CA GLU A 384 43.42 -44.72 11.25
C GLU A 384 42.84 -44.93 9.81
N ASP A 385 43.56 -44.70 8.69
CA ASP A 385 45.00 -44.84 8.44
C ASP A 385 45.52 -44.11 7.16
N ALA A 386 46.84 -43.92 7.10
CA ALA A 386 47.64 -42.97 6.28
C ALA A 386 47.95 -43.36 4.80
N PRO A 387 48.67 -42.53 4.00
CA PRO A 387 50.14 -42.38 4.13
C PRO A 387 50.71 -40.93 4.09
N VAL A 388 52.00 -40.86 4.42
CA VAL A 388 52.82 -39.77 4.99
C VAL A 388 53.60 -38.91 3.96
N GLY A 389 53.61 -37.58 4.16
CA GLY A 389 54.79 -36.65 4.15
C GLY A 389 55.34 -36.08 2.82
N PRO A 390 55.61 -34.74 2.75
CA PRO A 390 56.86 -34.11 3.25
C PRO A 390 56.64 -33.08 4.40
N PRO A 391 57.68 -32.45 4.99
CA PRO A 391 57.65 -31.96 6.38
C PRO A 391 56.87 -30.66 6.58
N THR A 392 56.18 -30.58 7.72
CA THR A 392 55.42 -29.44 8.21
C THR A 392 56.33 -28.23 8.48
N GLU A 393 56.12 -27.13 7.76
CA GLU A 393 56.64 -25.82 8.15
C GLU A 393 55.93 -25.32 9.42
N THR A 394 56.69 -24.71 10.34
CA THR A 394 56.15 -24.12 11.57
C THR A 394 55.32 -22.87 11.22
N SER A 395 54.00 -23.00 11.14
CA SER A 395 53.10 -21.86 10.87
C SER A 395 52.81 -21.07 12.14
N LEU A 396 52.87 -19.73 12.04
CA LEU A 396 52.44 -18.78 13.07
C LEU A 396 51.24 -17.98 12.56
N SER A 397 50.33 -17.62 13.46
CA SER A 397 49.20 -16.74 13.21
C SER A 397 49.11 -15.66 14.30
N ILE A 398 48.33 -14.61 14.02
CA ILE A 398 48.03 -13.52 14.96
C ILE A 398 46.54 -13.58 15.26
N ALA A 399 46.18 -13.76 16.53
CA ALA A 399 44.82 -13.54 17.00
C ALA A 399 44.65 -12.08 17.43
N VAL A 400 43.55 -11.45 17.02
CA VAL A 400 43.19 -10.06 17.37
C VAL A 400 41.87 -10.08 18.12
N THR A 401 41.87 -9.57 19.35
CA THR A 401 40.68 -9.50 20.21
C THR A 401 40.32 -8.03 20.46
N PRO A 402 39.03 -7.62 20.37
CA PRO A 402 37.84 -8.47 20.13
C PRO A 402 37.67 -8.93 18.68
N ARG A 403 38.19 -8.16 17.70
CA ARG A 403 38.15 -8.43 16.26
C ARG A 403 39.18 -7.56 15.54
N ASP A 404 39.37 -7.78 14.25
CA ASP A 404 40.34 -7.06 13.40
C ASP A 404 39.85 -5.68 12.89
N HIS A 405 38.79 -5.15 13.49
CA HIS A 405 38.22 -3.85 13.15
C HIS A 405 37.67 -3.10 14.37
N GLY A 406 37.78 -1.78 14.37
CA GLY A 406 37.24 -0.89 15.41
C GLY A 406 37.34 0.58 15.02
N VAL A 407 37.20 1.48 15.99
CA VAL A 407 37.29 2.94 15.78
C VAL A 407 38.55 3.52 16.41
N VAL A 408 38.93 4.74 16.01
CA VAL A 408 40.08 5.45 16.58
C VAL A 408 39.99 5.49 18.10
N GLY A 409 41.03 4.99 18.76
CA GLY A 409 41.14 4.96 20.22
C GLY A 409 40.75 3.62 20.89
N ASP A 410 40.15 2.67 20.17
CA ASP A 410 39.86 1.32 20.68
C ASP A 410 41.14 0.57 21.08
N GLU A 411 41.06 -0.26 22.12
CA GLU A 411 42.16 -1.12 22.58
C GLU A 411 42.02 -2.52 21.97
N PHE A 412 43.08 -2.96 21.30
CA PHE A 412 43.16 -4.28 20.70
C PHE A 412 44.22 -5.09 21.42
N GLU A 413 43.91 -6.35 21.71
CA GLU A 413 44.87 -7.33 22.22
C GLU A 413 45.31 -8.25 21.08
N LEU A 414 46.62 -8.33 20.84
CA LEU A 414 47.21 -9.11 19.76
C LEU A 414 48.11 -10.21 20.34
N THR A 415 47.81 -11.46 19.99
CA THR A 415 48.50 -12.65 20.51
C THR A 415 49.08 -13.48 19.38
N VAL A 416 50.35 -13.91 19.50
CA VAL A 416 50.95 -14.87 18.56
C VAL A 416 50.48 -16.28 18.90
N THR A 417 49.91 -16.98 17.93
CA THR A 417 49.49 -18.38 18.02
C THR A 417 50.34 -19.24 17.09
N GLY A 418 50.66 -20.48 17.49
CA GLY A 418 51.49 -21.40 16.68
C GLY A 418 51.02 -22.86 16.80
N SER A 419 51.28 -23.66 15.77
CA SER A 419 50.93 -25.09 15.75
C SER A 419 51.85 -25.93 16.66
N ALA A 420 51.27 -26.68 17.60
CA ALA A 420 51.84 -27.64 18.56
C ALA A 420 53.39 -27.75 18.66
N ARG A 421 53.94 -27.24 19.79
CA ARG A 421 55.36 -27.24 20.24
C ARG A 421 56.27 -26.10 19.74
N ALA A 422 55.82 -24.86 19.86
CA ALA A 422 56.71 -23.71 19.90
C ALA A 422 56.68 -23.05 21.29
N ASP A 423 57.59 -23.40 22.19
CA ASP A 423 57.88 -22.53 23.34
C ASP A 423 58.45 -21.22 22.77
N LEU A 424 57.64 -20.16 22.70
CA LEU A 424 58.11 -18.89 22.15
C LEU A 424 59.08 -18.23 23.15
N ALA A 425 60.35 -18.11 22.77
CA ALA A 425 61.35 -17.42 23.59
C ALA A 425 61.17 -15.88 23.57
N GLY A 426 60.39 -15.36 22.62
CA GLY A 426 59.99 -13.95 22.54
C GLY A 426 59.49 -13.54 21.16
N ALA A 427 58.65 -12.52 21.10
CA ALA A 427 58.11 -11.96 19.86
C ALA A 427 58.25 -10.42 19.81
N ARG A 428 58.48 -9.89 18.60
CA ARG A 428 58.57 -8.45 18.32
C ARG A 428 57.51 -8.07 17.30
N TRP A 429 56.76 -7.02 17.60
CA TRP A 429 55.62 -6.54 16.81
C TRP A 429 55.92 -5.20 16.14
N ALA A 430 55.36 -4.98 14.97
CA ALA A 430 55.23 -3.67 14.34
C ALA A 430 53.78 -3.49 13.86
N PHE A 431 53.12 -2.40 14.28
CA PHE A 431 51.67 -2.22 14.12
C PHE A 431 51.27 -1.45 12.86
N GLY A 432 52.22 -1.06 12.00
CA GLY A 432 51.94 -0.35 10.76
C GLY A 432 51.73 1.17 10.90
N ASP A 433 51.65 1.70 12.12
CA ASP A 433 51.51 3.14 12.44
C ASP A 433 52.84 3.79 12.89
N GLY A 434 53.95 3.06 12.74
CA GLY A 434 55.28 3.48 13.18
C GLY A 434 55.67 3.02 14.58
N THR A 435 54.73 2.49 15.38
CA THR A 435 54.99 1.98 16.73
C THR A 435 55.35 0.48 16.75
N ARG A 436 55.97 0.02 17.85
CA ARG A 436 56.48 -1.36 18.03
C ARG A 436 56.31 -1.83 19.46
N ALA A 437 56.17 -3.15 19.66
CA ALA A 437 56.07 -3.78 20.99
C ALA A 437 56.83 -5.12 21.05
N THR A 438 57.00 -5.65 22.26
CA THR A 438 57.60 -6.98 22.51
C THR A 438 56.78 -7.76 23.52
N GLY A 439 56.58 -9.06 23.28
CA GLY A 439 55.74 -9.93 24.11
C GLY A 439 54.98 -10.93 23.23
N THR A 440 54.56 -12.07 23.77
CA THR A 440 53.71 -13.03 23.06
C THR A 440 52.27 -12.53 22.90
N THR A 441 51.84 -11.65 23.82
CA THR A 441 50.58 -10.92 23.81
C THR A 441 50.87 -9.44 24.08
N VAL A 442 50.28 -8.53 23.31
CA VAL A 442 50.48 -7.08 23.39
C VAL A 442 49.15 -6.34 23.24
N ARG A 443 49.03 -5.15 23.82
CA ARG A 443 47.88 -4.27 23.64
C ARG A 443 48.26 -3.02 22.87
N HIS A 444 47.41 -2.58 21.95
CA HIS A 444 47.67 -1.42 21.09
C HIS A 444 46.41 -0.60 20.82
N ARG A 445 46.60 0.71 20.59
CA ARG A 445 45.55 1.67 20.23
C ARG A 445 46.02 2.52 19.05
N TRP A 446 45.23 2.58 17.98
CA TRP A 446 45.52 3.42 16.82
C TRP A 446 44.89 4.81 16.98
N ALA A 447 45.70 5.85 16.73
CA ALA A 447 45.31 7.26 16.91
C ALA A 447 44.74 7.91 15.63
N ALA A 448 44.76 7.20 14.50
CA ALA A 448 44.28 7.68 13.21
C ALA A 448 43.48 6.58 12.50
N PRO A 449 42.45 6.93 11.71
CA PRO A 449 41.73 5.95 10.92
C PRO A 449 42.61 5.43 9.77
N GLY A 450 42.40 4.19 9.36
CA GLY A 450 43.13 3.54 8.28
C GLY A 450 43.21 2.02 8.43
N THR A 451 43.79 1.37 7.42
CA THR A 451 44.11 -0.06 7.46
C THR A 451 45.58 -0.25 7.79
N PHE A 452 45.85 -0.92 8.90
CA PHE A 452 47.19 -1.11 9.43
C PHE A 452 47.67 -2.56 9.26
N SER A 453 48.86 -2.73 8.66
CA SER A 453 49.49 -4.05 8.53
C SER A 453 50.29 -4.37 9.80
N VAL A 454 49.74 -5.22 10.66
CA VAL A 454 50.42 -5.70 11.86
C VAL A 454 51.31 -6.87 11.48
N THR A 455 52.59 -6.80 11.84
CA THR A 455 53.56 -7.88 11.63
C THR A 455 54.21 -8.31 12.93
N VAL A 456 54.43 -9.60 13.09
CA VAL A 456 55.15 -10.17 14.21
C VAL A 456 56.32 -11.02 13.75
N ARG A 457 57.43 -10.93 14.49
CA ARG A 457 58.63 -11.75 14.32
C ARG A 457 58.91 -12.47 15.64
N ALA A 458 58.69 -13.78 15.68
CA ALA A 458 58.88 -14.60 16.87
C ALA A 458 60.16 -15.45 16.77
N ARG A 459 60.80 -15.71 17.91
CA ARG A 459 62.00 -16.54 18.03
C ARG A 459 61.67 -17.85 18.74
N LEU A 460 62.03 -18.96 18.12
CA LEU A 460 61.88 -20.31 18.67
C LEU A 460 63.09 -20.69 19.53
N PRO A 461 62.97 -21.69 20.45
CA PRO A 461 64.04 -22.08 21.37
C PRO A 461 65.32 -22.53 20.65
N GLN A 462 65.19 -23.11 19.46
CA GLN A 462 66.29 -23.58 18.62
C GLN A 462 66.93 -22.44 17.78
N GLY A 463 66.56 -21.18 18.05
CA GLY A 463 67.14 -20.00 17.39
C GLY A 463 66.52 -19.62 16.04
N GLN A 464 65.57 -20.42 15.55
CA GLN A 464 64.80 -20.12 14.33
C GLN A 464 63.89 -18.90 14.54
N VAL A 465 63.57 -18.21 13.44
CA VAL A 465 62.73 -17.03 13.44
C VAL A 465 61.57 -17.26 12.48
N ALA A 466 60.35 -17.13 13.00
CA ALA A 466 59.12 -17.21 12.22
C ALA A 466 58.42 -15.84 12.20
N ARG A 467 57.59 -15.61 11.17
CA ARG A 467 56.88 -14.34 10.96
C ARG A 467 55.41 -14.61 10.67
N ALA A 468 54.55 -13.71 11.12
CA ALA A 468 53.14 -13.66 10.73
C ALA A 468 52.72 -12.20 10.51
N ALA A 469 51.66 -12.01 9.74
CA ALA A 469 51.07 -10.71 9.49
C ALA A 469 49.54 -10.80 9.49
N THR A 470 48.88 -9.73 9.93
CA THR A 470 47.44 -9.55 9.83
C THR A 470 47.11 -8.08 9.53
N ARG A 471 45.87 -7.78 9.15
CA ARG A 471 45.39 -6.42 8.94
C ARG A 471 44.45 -6.03 10.08
N VAL A 472 44.51 -4.77 10.50
CA VAL A 472 43.54 -4.18 11.43
C VAL A 472 42.96 -2.91 10.81
N VAL A 473 41.64 -2.77 10.79
CA VAL A 473 40.92 -1.64 10.19
C VAL A 473 40.38 -0.70 11.28
N ILE A 474 40.71 0.59 11.18
CA ILE A 474 40.31 1.61 12.15
C ILE A 474 39.47 2.67 11.46
N ALA A 475 38.21 2.81 11.85
CA ALA A 475 37.28 3.81 11.34
C ALA A 475 37.33 5.12 12.14
N ALA A 476 36.87 6.22 11.54
CA ALA A 476 36.70 7.50 12.24
C ALA A 476 35.48 7.45 13.20
N PRO A 477 35.42 8.27 14.26
CA PRO A 477 34.23 8.38 15.09
C PRO A 477 33.03 8.94 14.30
N ASP A 478 31.83 8.43 14.56
CA ASP A 478 30.59 8.96 13.95
C ASP A 478 30.27 10.35 14.50
N GLY A 479 30.14 11.35 13.61
CA GLY A 479 29.76 12.72 13.99
C GLY A 479 28.29 12.87 14.41
N PRO A 480 27.85 14.09 14.78
CA PRO A 480 26.43 14.34 15.00
C PRO A 480 25.68 14.37 13.66
N HIS A 481 24.47 13.83 13.62
CA HIS A 481 23.61 13.83 12.45
C HIS A 481 22.23 14.42 12.81
N ILE A 482 21.75 15.37 12.01
CA ILE A 482 20.39 15.91 12.14
C ILE A 482 19.49 15.07 11.22
N VAL A 483 18.54 14.35 11.79
CA VAL A 483 17.58 13.53 11.04
C VAL A 483 16.47 14.40 10.46
N ARG A 484 15.87 15.22 11.32
CA ARG A 484 14.74 16.08 10.95
C ARG A 484 14.66 17.29 11.86
N LEU A 485 14.19 18.41 11.30
CA LEU A 485 13.74 19.58 12.07
C LEU A 485 12.22 19.55 12.20
N THR A 486 11.72 19.66 13.42
CA THR A 486 10.29 19.71 13.74
C THR A 486 9.85 21.16 13.96
N VAL A 487 8.72 21.50 13.35
CA VAL A 487 7.98 22.76 13.52
C VAL A 487 6.55 22.32 13.86
N ALA A 488 6.00 22.80 14.97
CA ALA A 488 4.66 22.42 15.43
C ALA A 488 3.87 23.65 15.94
N PRO A 489 2.64 23.89 15.47
CA PRO A 489 1.91 23.12 14.45
C PRO A 489 2.58 23.20 13.07
N GLU A 490 2.20 22.29 12.17
CA GLU A 490 2.77 22.20 10.81
C GLU A 490 2.37 23.41 9.95
N GLU A 491 1.16 23.92 10.17
CA GLU A 491 0.61 25.14 9.59
C GLU A 491 0.34 26.20 10.66
N PRO A 492 1.38 26.91 11.13
CA PRO A 492 1.21 27.90 12.18
C PRO A 492 0.49 29.17 11.68
N ARG A 493 -0.38 29.73 12.53
CA ARG A 493 -1.04 31.02 12.26
C ARG A 493 -0.41 32.16 13.05
N VAL A 494 -0.62 33.39 12.60
CA VAL A 494 -0.24 34.59 13.36
C VAL A 494 -0.87 34.53 14.75
N GLY A 495 -0.08 34.83 15.79
CA GLY A 495 -0.53 34.77 17.18
C GLY A 495 -0.35 33.42 17.88
N GLU A 496 -0.15 32.33 17.14
CA GLU A 496 0.07 31.01 17.71
C GLU A 496 1.50 30.78 18.20
N ARG A 497 1.66 29.90 19.20
CA ARG A 497 2.99 29.48 19.71
C ARG A 497 3.52 28.29 18.91
N VAL A 498 4.46 28.57 18.03
CA VAL A 498 5.19 27.58 17.23
C VAL A 498 6.34 26.98 18.04
N ARG A 499 6.44 25.65 18.11
CA ARG A 499 7.51 24.92 18.78
C ARG A 499 8.49 24.36 17.74
N PHE A 500 9.78 24.55 18.01
CA PHE A 500 10.88 24.04 17.21
C PHE A 500 11.64 22.96 17.97
N GLY A 501 12.03 21.90 17.27
CA GLY A 501 12.86 20.82 17.80
C GLY A 501 13.61 20.09 16.69
N ALA A 502 14.49 19.17 17.07
CA ALA A 502 15.21 18.32 16.12
C ALA A 502 15.32 16.88 16.64
N ASP A 503 15.31 15.95 15.70
CA ASP A 503 15.66 14.55 15.92
C ASP A 503 17.12 14.37 15.50
N LEU A 504 17.95 13.86 16.42
CA LEU A 504 19.40 13.76 16.26
C LEU A 504 19.87 12.32 16.44
N THR A 505 20.88 11.92 15.67
CA THR A 505 21.57 10.63 15.80
C THR A 505 23.10 10.83 15.79
N GLY A 506 23.87 9.79 16.08
CA GLY A 506 25.33 9.86 16.15
C GLY A 506 25.83 10.48 17.47
N ALA A 507 26.95 11.20 17.42
CA ALA A 507 27.56 11.77 18.61
C ALA A 507 26.63 12.76 19.37
N PRO A 508 26.59 12.70 20.71
CA PRO A 508 25.71 13.57 21.50
C PRO A 508 26.11 15.04 21.32
N PRO A 509 25.13 15.94 21.15
CA PRO A 509 25.38 17.34 20.84
C PRO A 509 26.06 18.07 22.00
N GLN A 510 27.26 18.59 21.76
CA GLN A 510 27.98 19.46 22.71
C GLN A 510 27.52 20.91 22.60
N ARG A 511 27.09 21.35 21.40
CA ARG A 511 26.55 22.68 21.15
C ARG A 511 25.44 22.65 20.11
N MET A 512 24.36 23.39 20.38
CA MET A 512 23.28 23.66 19.43
C MET A 512 23.11 25.16 19.20
N ALA A 513 22.81 25.54 17.96
CA ALA A 513 22.48 26.91 17.60
C ALA A 513 21.33 26.95 16.60
N TRP A 514 20.17 27.36 17.09
CA TRP A 514 18.97 27.62 16.30
C TRP A 514 18.94 29.07 15.83
N THR A 515 18.53 29.28 14.58
CA THR A 515 18.22 30.60 14.03
C THR A 515 16.95 30.52 13.20
N VAL A 516 15.99 31.41 13.45
CA VAL A 516 14.80 31.59 12.60
C VAL A 516 14.95 32.90 11.85
N THR A 517 14.81 32.86 10.53
CA THR A 517 14.89 34.04 9.65
C THR A 517 13.62 34.21 8.83
N GLY A 518 13.13 35.44 8.72
CA GLY A 518 12.07 35.84 7.80
C GLY A 518 12.57 36.92 6.84
N SER A 519 11.65 37.54 6.09
CA SER A 519 11.96 38.61 5.14
C SER A 519 12.69 39.82 5.77
N GLY A 520 12.40 40.14 7.03
CA GLY A 520 13.06 41.20 7.80
C GLY A 520 14.38 40.80 8.48
N GLY A 521 14.92 39.60 8.22
CA GLY A 521 16.15 39.09 8.85
C GLY A 521 15.90 38.10 9.98
N THR A 522 16.80 38.04 10.97
CA THR A 522 16.67 37.09 12.09
C THR A 522 15.55 37.48 13.04
N VAL A 523 14.63 36.54 13.27
CA VAL A 523 13.43 36.69 14.11
C VAL A 523 13.64 36.07 15.49
N ALA A 524 14.32 34.93 15.56
CA ALA A 524 14.61 34.24 16.82
C ALA A 524 15.96 33.50 16.78
N ARG A 525 16.58 33.34 17.95
CA ARG A 525 17.74 32.47 18.17
C ARG A 525 17.54 31.68 19.46
N SER A 526 18.07 30.46 19.50
CA SER A 526 18.03 29.60 20.68
C SER A 526 19.21 28.64 20.70
N SER A 527 19.61 28.18 21.88
CA SER A 527 20.55 27.07 22.07
C SER A 527 19.93 25.87 22.78
N ALA A 528 18.63 25.93 23.10
CA ALA A 528 17.93 24.84 23.74
C ALA A 528 17.61 23.70 22.74
N PRO A 529 17.51 22.43 23.19
CA PRO A 529 17.12 21.32 22.32
C PRO A 529 15.74 21.50 21.67
N ARG A 530 14.83 22.21 22.36
CA ARG A 530 13.51 22.63 21.88
C ARG A 530 13.20 24.03 22.38
N PHE A 531 12.51 24.86 21.59
CA PHE A 531 12.05 26.18 22.02
C PHE A 531 10.76 26.61 21.31
N GLY A 532 10.04 27.61 21.84
CA GLY A 532 8.82 28.15 21.23
C GLY A 532 8.96 29.62 20.81
N HIS A 533 8.24 30.03 19.77
CA HIS A 533 8.15 31.42 19.29
C HIS A 533 6.73 31.76 18.81
N VAL A 534 6.31 33.02 18.94
CA VAL A 534 5.02 33.52 18.45
C VAL A 534 5.27 34.54 17.35
N PHE A 535 4.72 34.29 16.16
CA PHE A 535 4.89 35.16 14.99
C PHE A 535 3.78 36.21 14.94
N ARG A 536 4.14 37.43 14.54
CA ARG A 536 3.23 38.60 14.48
C ARG A 536 2.85 39.02 13.06
N ALA A 537 3.43 38.39 12.06
CA ALA A 537 3.19 38.68 10.66
C ALA A 537 3.11 37.36 9.89
N PRO A 538 2.22 37.25 8.91
CA PRO A 538 2.21 36.11 8.03
C PRO A 538 3.43 36.14 7.10
N GLY A 539 3.77 34.99 6.54
CA GLY A 539 4.81 34.87 5.51
C GLY A 539 5.77 33.71 5.70
N ASN A 540 6.79 33.67 4.84
CA ASN A 540 7.75 32.58 4.79
C ASN A 540 8.90 32.79 5.78
N TYR A 541 9.15 31.77 6.59
CA TYR A 541 10.24 31.72 7.57
C TYR A 541 11.14 30.51 7.29
N THR A 542 12.39 30.60 7.72
CA THR A 542 13.36 29.50 7.67
C THR A 542 13.92 29.28 9.07
N VAL A 543 13.74 28.07 9.61
CA VAL A 543 14.45 27.62 10.81
C VAL A 543 15.72 26.90 10.39
N ALA A 544 16.85 27.22 11.01
CA ALA A 544 18.12 26.53 10.81
C ALA A 544 18.69 26.10 12.15
N LEU A 545 19.21 24.87 12.20
CA LEU A 545 19.93 24.33 13.34
C LEU A 545 21.36 23.99 12.92
N THR A 546 22.32 24.39 13.75
CA THR A 546 23.70 23.89 13.71
C THR A 546 23.97 23.08 14.97
N VAL A 547 24.44 21.84 14.80
CA VAL A 547 24.84 20.93 15.88
C VAL A 547 26.33 20.66 15.78
N THR A 548 27.04 20.79 16.90
CA THR A 548 28.47 20.45 17.02
C THR A 548 28.65 19.35 18.06
N ALA A 549 29.38 18.30 17.70
CA ALA A 549 29.83 17.23 18.59
C ALA A 549 31.19 16.72 18.11
N ASP A 550 32.09 16.45 19.05
CA ASP A 550 33.43 15.89 18.79
C ASP A 550 34.23 16.63 17.70
N GLY A 551 34.10 17.96 17.67
CA GLY A 551 34.77 18.83 16.69
C GLY A 551 34.12 18.86 15.30
N VAL A 552 33.11 18.02 15.03
CA VAL A 552 32.34 18.00 13.80
C VAL A 552 31.10 18.87 13.95
N SER A 553 30.81 19.72 12.96
CA SER A 553 29.61 20.57 12.93
C SER A 553 28.76 20.27 11.71
N VAL A 554 27.48 19.98 11.94
CA VAL A 554 26.46 19.79 10.90
C VAL A 554 25.40 20.87 10.98
N ARG A 555 24.81 21.23 9.83
CA ARG A 555 23.77 22.25 9.74
C ARG A 555 22.64 21.78 8.84
N GLN A 556 21.40 22.01 9.26
CA GLN A 556 20.21 21.78 8.46
C GLN A 556 19.26 22.97 8.59
N SER A 557 18.43 23.21 7.57
CA SER A 557 17.37 24.21 7.60
C SER A 557 16.06 23.67 7.03
N ARG A 558 14.94 24.19 7.54
CA ARG A 558 13.57 23.91 7.09
C ARG A 558 12.85 25.24 6.86
N ARG A 559 12.16 25.36 5.74
CA ARG A 559 11.22 26.46 5.47
C ARG A 559 9.83 26.10 6.01
N PHE A 560 9.09 27.11 6.47
CA PHE A 560 7.69 27.00 6.86
C PHE A 560 7.00 28.35 6.65
N THR A 561 5.68 28.33 6.49
CA THR A 561 4.86 29.52 6.27
C THR A 561 4.01 29.77 7.50
N VAL A 562 3.92 31.03 7.94
CA VAL A 562 2.94 31.44 8.94
C VAL A 562 1.75 32.05 8.21
N ALA A 563 0.57 31.45 8.35
CA ALA A 563 -0.68 31.94 7.75
C ALA A 563 -1.23 33.16 8.51
N PRO A 564 -2.02 34.03 7.86
CA PRO A 564 -2.71 35.13 8.55
C PRO A 564 -3.72 34.61 9.59
N GLU A 565 -4.17 35.52 10.46
CA GLU A 565 -5.28 35.25 11.37
C GLU A 565 -6.60 35.14 10.56
N PRO A 566 -7.47 34.15 10.85
CA PRO A 566 -8.74 34.01 10.14
C PRO A 566 -9.64 35.24 10.28
N VAL A 567 -10.40 35.54 9.22
CA VAL A 567 -11.29 36.71 9.17
C VAL A 567 -12.67 36.33 9.75
N ALA A 568 -13.24 37.19 10.59
CA ALA A 568 -14.62 37.03 11.04
C ALA A 568 -15.60 37.33 9.89
N VAL A 569 -16.63 36.50 9.71
CA VAL A 569 -17.59 36.61 8.59
C VAL A 569 -19.03 36.87 9.05
N SER A 570 -19.82 37.46 8.15
CA SER A 570 -21.24 37.83 8.31
C SER A 570 -22.06 37.35 7.10
N CYS A 571 -23.40 37.37 7.22
CA CYS A 571 -24.30 36.95 6.15
C CYS A 571 -24.04 37.70 4.83
N GLY A 572 -23.99 36.94 3.73
CA GLY A 572 -23.77 37.43 2.37
C GLY A 572 -22.29 37.62 2.01
N ASP A 573 -21.36 37.37 2.93
CA ASP A 573 -19.93 37.53 2.66
C ASP A 573 -19.43 36.57 1.58
N THR A 574 -18.50 37.07 0.77
CA THR A 574 -17.70 36.26 -0.16
C THR A 574 -16.31 36.06 0.45
N ILE A 575 -16.03 34.83 0.83
CA ILE A 575 -14.87 34.36 1.55
C ILE A 575 -13.80 33.96 0.54
N THR A 576 -12.62 34.60 0.64
CA THR A 576 -11.47 34.36 -0.24
C THR A 576 -10.18 34.00 0.52
N ALA A 577 -10.28 33.85 1.84
CA ALA A 577 -9.20 33.46 2.75
C ALA A 577 -9.83 32.80 3.98
N ASP A 578 -9.03 32.12 4.79
CA ASP A 578 -9.49 31.45 6.00
C ASP A 578 -10.36 32.35 6.88
N ALA A 579 -11.47 31.78 7.35
CA ALA A 579 -12.53 32.50 8.00
C ALA A 579 -13.08 31.74 9.21
N VAL A 580 -13.65 32.49 10.15
CA VAL A 580 -14.26 31.92 11.35
C VAL A 580 -15.56 32.63 11.69
N LEU A 581 -16.58 31.87 12.08
CA LEU A 581 -17.77 32.44 12.70
C LEU A 581 -17.49 32.72 14.18
N THR A 582 -17.96 33.88 14.64
CA THR A 582 -17.83 34.31 16.04
C THR A 582 -19.18 34.45 16.75
N GLU A 583 -20.27 34.27 16.00
CA GLU A 583 -21.65 34.31 16.47
C GLU A 583 -22.57 33.57 15.50
N ASN A 584 -23.80 33.26 15.93
CA ASN A 584 -24.84 32.70 15.07
C ASN A 584 -25.28 33.72 14.02
N LEU A 585 -25.47 33.26 12.79
CA LEU A 585 -25.89 34.09 11.67
C LEU A 585 -27.35 33.79 11.32
N LEU A 586 -28.18 34.83 11.22
CA LEU A 586 -29.54 34.77 10.67
C LEU A 586 -29.61 35.58 9.38
N CYS A 587 -29.56 34.89 8.26
CA CYS A 587 -29.37 35.47 6.93
C CYS A 587 -30.70 35.71 6.21
N THR A 588 -30.79 36.88 5.58
CA THR A 588 -31.99 37.36 4.86
C THR A 588 -31.78 37.45 3.34
N GLY A 589 -30.54 37.22 2.88
CA GLY A 589 -30.17 37.22 1.47
C GLY A 589 -30.30 35.84 0.81
N GLU A 590 -30.17 35.81 -0.52
CA GLU A 590 -30.27 34.58 -1.33
C GLU A 590 -29.21 33.54 -0.97
N VAL A 591 -28.03 33.98 -0.51
CA VAL A 591 -26.93 33.10 -0.09
C VAL A 591 -26.46 33.50 1.30
N GLY A 592 -26.34 32.54 2.21
CA GLY A 592 -25.83 32.74 3.56
C GLY A 592 -24.34 33.10 3.56
N LEU A 593 -23.49 32.24 3.02
CA LEU A 593 -22.05 32.46 2.85
C LEU A 593 -21.57 31.93 1.49
N ARG A 594 -20.65 32.63 0.84
CA ARG A 594 -20.03 32.18 -0.42
C ARG A 594 -18.54 31.99 -0.23
N ILE A 595 -18.00 30.82 -0.55
CA ILE A 595 -16.56 30.58 -0.66
C ILE A 595 -16.19 30.61 -2.14
N ALA A 596 -15.33 31.55 -2.53
CA ALA A 596 -15.01 31.82 -3.94
C ALA A 596 -13.51 31.75 -4.26
N ALA A 597 -12.69 31.18 -3.36
CA ALA A 597 -11.26 30.97 -3.58
C ALA A 597 -10.81 29.60 -3.05
N SER A 598 -9.76 29.08 -3.67
CA SER A 598 -9.09 27.84 -3.27
C SER A 598 -8.27 28.02 -1.98
N GLY A 599 -8.08 26.94 -1.22
CA GLY A 599 -7.24 26.92 -0.03
C GLY A 599 -7.84 27.66 1.17
N VAL A 600 -9.17 27.61 1.32
CA VAL A 600 -9.92 28.31 2.37
C VAL A 600 -10.39 27.31 3.45
N ASP A 601 -10.04 27.57 4.71
CA ASP A 601 -10.63 26.93 5.89
C ASP A 601 -11.70 27.85 6.52
N LEU A 602 -12.96 27.44 6.45
CA LEU A 602 -14.09 28.06 7.13
C LEU A 602 -14.47 27.25 8.38
N ASP A 603 -14.13 27.79 9.54
CA ASP A 603 -14.56 27.26 10.84
C ASP A 603 -15.87 27.93 11.28
N LEU A 604 -16.96 27.18 11.35
CA LEU A 604 -18.24 27.69 11.84
C LEU A 604 -18.24 27.89 13.37
N GLY A 605 -17.18 27.49 14.09
CA GLY A 605 -16.96 27.83 15.51
C GLY A 605 -17.97 27.22 16.49
N GLY A 606 -18.76 26.23 16.06
CA GLY A 606 -19.90 25.67 16.78
C GLY A 606 -21.17 26.53 16.67
N TYR A 607 -21.17 27.56 15.82
CA TYR A 607 -22.30 28.45 15.58
C TYR A 607 -23.16 27.94 14.41
N THR A 608 -24.38 28.47 14.36
CA THR A 608 -25.38 28.14 13.33
C THR A 608 -25.43 29.23 12.26
N VAL A 609 -25.44 28.84 10.99
CA VAL A 609 -25.87 29.66 9.85
C VAL A 609 -27.32 29.28 9.55
N ALA A 610 -28.25 30.22 9.67
CA ALA A 610 -29.68 29.99 9.44
C ALA A 610 -30.32 31.07 8.55
N THR A 611 -31.49 30.80 7.98
CA THR A 611 -32.32 31.77 7.24
C THR A 611 -33.50 32.27 8.08
N ASP A 612 -33.94 33.52 7.87
CA ASP A 612 -35.16 34.06 8.49
C ASP A 612 -36.47 33.65 7.79
N ASP A 613 -36.36 33.15 6.55
CA ASP A 613 -37.47 32.64 5.76
C ASP A 613 -37.08 31.30 5.12
N PRO A 614 -37.52 30.17 5.72
CA PRO A 614 -37.22 28.84 5.19
C PRO A 614 -37.93 28.52 3.87
N LEU A 615 -39.03 29.22 3.56
CA LEU A 615 -39.78 29.02 2.32
C LEU A 615 -39.19 29.82 1.15
N ALA A 616 -38.21 30.69 1.42
CA ALA A 616 -37.48 31.41 0.38
C ALA A 616 -36.45 30.49 -0.28
N ARG A 617 -36.24 30.66 -1.59
CA ARG A 617 -35.31 29.84 -2.40
C ARG A 617 -33.85 30.20 -2.18
N ARG A 618 -33.37 30.00 -0.94
CA ARG A 618 -32.06 30.45 -0.48
C ARG A 618 -31.12 29.28 -0.26
N THR A 619 -29.83 29.55 -0.44
CA THR A 619 -28.75 28.59 -0.20
C THR A 619 -27.94 28.98 1.03
N GLY A 620 -27.62 28.01 1.90
CA GLY A 620 -26.84 28.26 3.12
C GLY A 620 -25.39 28.63 2.82
N ILE A 621 -24.61 27.65 2.37
CA ILE A 621 -23.21 27.84 1.97
C ILE A 621 -23.05 27.45 0.50
N VAL A 622 -22.48 28.34 -0.29
CA VAL A 622 -22.11 28.08 -1.69
C VAL A 622 -20.59 28.06 -1.81
N VAL A 623 -20.04 26.98 -2.36
CA VAL A 623 -18.62 26.91 -2.79
C VAL A 623 -18.59 26.92 -4.31
N ALA A 624 -18.22 28.06 -4.88
CA ALA A 624 -18.15 28.27 -6.31
C ALA A 624 -17.32 29.53 -6.62
N GLY A 625 -16.56 29.50 -7.72
CA GLY A 625 -15.75 30.61 -8.20
C GLY A 625 -15.86 30.82 -9.71
N ASP A 626 -15.10 31.78 -10.23
CA ASP A 626 -14.98 32.00 -11.69
C ASP A 626 -14.17 30.87 -12.38
N ASP A 627 -13.24 30.27 -11.63
CA ASP A 627 -12.46 29.07 -11.99
C ASP A 627 -12.77 27.96 -10.98
N VAL A 628 -12.26 26.74 -11.23
CA VAL A 628 -12.42 25.60 -10.31
C VAL A 628 -11.84 25.93 -8.94
N VAL A 629 -12.66 25.77 -7.89
CA VAL A 629 -12.27 26.05 -6.50
C VAL A 629 -11.75 24.77 -5.83
N GLU A 630 -10.56 24.82 -5.25
CA GLU A 630 -9.87 23.63 -4.72
C GLU A 630 -9.45 23.76 -3.25
N ASN A 631 -9.36 22.66 -2.50
CA ASN A 631 -8.85 22.65 -1.11
C ASN A 631 -9.64 23.57 -0.18
N VAL A 632 -10.95 23.39 -0.13
CA VAL A 632 -11.81 24.11 0.81
C VAL A 632 -12.14 23.19 1.98
N THR A 633 -12.08 23.71 3.21
CA THR A 633 -12.59 23.01 4.39
C THR A 633 -13.72 23.82 5.00
N VAL A 634 -14.84 23.18 5.33
CA VAL A 634 -15.94 23.76 6.12
C VAL A 634 -16.15 22.88 7.34
N ARG A 635 -16.09 23.42 8.56
CA ARG A 635 -16.12 22.56 9.75
C ARG A 635 -16.82 23.16 10.95
N ASN A 636 -17.23 22.27 11.87
CA ASN A 636 -17.62 22.60 13.24
C ASN A 636 -18.80 23.59 13.34
N GLY A 637 -20.00 23.18 12.95
CA GLY A 637 -21.20 24.02 13.13
C GLY A 637 -22.46 23.45 12.50
N GLU A 638 -23.48 24.29 12.39
CA GLU A 638 -24.79 23.89 11.86
C GLU A 638 -25.23 24.84 10.73
N ILE A 639 -25.84 24.28 9.69
CA ILE A 639 -26.50 25.01 8.61
C ILE A 639 -27.97 24.62 8.64
N SER A 640 -28.88 25.58 8.83
CA SER A 640 -30.27 25.26 9.11
C SER A 640 -31.29 26.13 8.37
N GLY A 641 -32.37 25.51 7.90
CA GLY A 641 -33.56 26.21 7.39
C GLY A 641 -33.51 26.61 5.90
N PHE A 642 -32.39 26.45 5.21
CA PHE A 642 -32.23 26.88 3.82
C PHE A 642 -32.86 25.89 2.84
N GLN A 643 -33.37 26.32 1.68
CA GLN A 643 -33.87 25.37 0.66
C GLN A 643 -32.79 24.35 0.27
N THR A 644 -31.56 24.83 0.05
CA THR A 644 -30.36 24.02 -0.11
C THR A 644 -29.35 24.44 0.95
N GLY A 645 -28.93 23.52 1.81
CA GLY A 645 -27.96 23.81 2.87
C GLY A 645 -26.58 24.11 2.29
N VAL A 646 -26.07 23.22 1.43
CA VAL A 646 -24.74 23.34 0.83
C VAL A 646 -24.79 23.12 -0.68
N GLU A 647 -24.21 24.05 -1.44
CA GLU A 647 -24.07 23.96 -2.89
C GLU A 647 -22.59 23.97 -3.28
N LEU A 648 -22.16 22.97 -4.04
CA LEU A 648 -20.80 22.78 -4.52
C LEU A 648 -20.81 22.77 -6.05
N THR A 649 -20.20 23.77 -6.69
CA THR A 649 -20.17 23.87 -8.15
C THR A 649 -18.75 24.12 -8.65
N ASP A 650 -18.28 23.26 -9.56
CA ASP A 650 -16.92 23.34 -10.13
C ASP A 650 -15.85 23.36 -9.03
N VAL A 651 -15.85 22.32 -8.20
CA VAL A 651 -14.94 22.23 -7.05
C VAL A 651 -14.14 20.93 -7.06
N THR A 652 -12.98 20.94 -6.40
CA THR A 652 -12.27 19.70 -6.06
C THR A 652 -11.65 19.74 -4.66
N ARG A 653 -11.53 18.59 -3.98
CA ARG A 653 -10.89 18.49 -2.66
C ARG A 653 -11.56 19.39 -1.62
N VAL A 654 -12.89 19.32 -1.55
CA VAL A 654 -13.66 20.00 -0.50
C VAL A 654 -13.89 19.04 0.66
N THR A 655 -13.52 19.46 1.87
CA THR A 655 -13.74 18.70 3.10
C THR A 655 -14.83 19.38 3.93
N VAL A 656 -15.82 18.62 4.40
CA VAL A 656 -16.76 19.08 5.43
C VAL A 656 -16.63 18.19 6.67
N GLU A 657 -16.30 18.79 7.81
CA GLU A 657 -15.99 18.06 9.05
C GLU A 657 -16.86 18.51 10.22
N GLY A 658 -17.62 17.59 10.82
CA GLY A 658 -18.43 17.86 12.00
C GLY A 658 -19.47 18.97 11.78
N VAL A 659 -20.11 18.95 10.61
CA VAL A 659 -21.19 19.89 10.25
C VAL A 659 -22.52 19.16 10.23
N THR A 660 -23.56 19.81 10.73
CA THR A 660 -24.94 19.32 10.64
C THR A 660 -25.72 20.22 9.69
N VAL A 661 -26.41 19.63 8.72
CA VAL A 661 -27.32 20.33 7.81
C VAL A 661 -28.75 19.85 8.10
N THR A 662 -29.61 20.76 8.55
CA THR A 662 -30.97 20.45 9.02
C THR A 662 -32.00 21.42 8.46
N GLY A 663 -33.27 21.03 8.50
CA GLY A 663 -34.39 21.92 8.18
C GLY A 663 -34.32 22.52 6.78
N SER A 664 -33.58 21.87 5.88
CA SER A 664 -33.57 22.21 4.47
C SER A 664 -34.73 21.50 3.79
N GLU A 665 -35.35 22.14 2.81
CA GLU A 665 -36.35 21.56 1.88
C GLU A 665 -37.82 21.54 2.35
N PHE A 666 -38.69 22.15 1.52
CA PHE A 666 -40.16 22.11 1.66
C PHE A 666 -40.85 21.51 0.44
N GLU A 667 -40.11 21.20 -0.63
CA GLU A 667 -40.59 20.51 -1.84
C GLU A 667 -39.77 19.21 -2.04
N GLU A 668 -40.42 18.14 -2.54
CA GLU A 668 -39.85 16.79 -2.68
C GLU A 668 -38.58 16.70 -3.57
N SER A 669 -38.27 17.74 -4.35
CA SER A 669 -37.18 17.73 -5.33
C SER A 669 -35.90 18.43 -4.90
N ASP A 670 -35.94 19.27 -3.87
CA ASP A 670 -34.78 20.09 -3.51
C ASP A 670 -33.80 19.30 -2.64
N PRO A 671 -32.51 19.29 -2.94
CA PRO A 671 -31.54 18.57 -2.13
C PRO A 671 -30.91 19.44 -1.03
N ALA A 672 -30.66 18.85 0.15
CA ALA A 672 -29.99 19.52 1.28
C ALA A 672 -28.55 19.85 0.92
N MET A 673 -27.94 18.99 0.12
CA MET A 673 -26.63 19.18 -0.46
C MET A 673 -26.63 18.86 -1.95
N VAL A 674 -26.14 19.79 -2.76
CA VAL A 674 -26.00 19.62 -4.20
C VAL A 674 -24.54 19.76 -4.64
N GLY A 675 -24.12 18.91 -5.58
CA GLY A 675 -22.80 18.93 -6.19
C GLY A 675 -22.88 18.81 -7.70
N THR A 676 -22.28 19.75 -8.42
CA THR A 676 -22.16 19.74 -9.88
C THR A 676 -20.69 19.83 -10.27
N ARG A 677 -20.17 18.82 -10.97
CA ARG A 677 -18.74 18.69 -11.31
C ARG A 677 -17.85 18.88 -10.08
N ALA A 678 -18.20 18.20 -8.99
CA ALA A 678 -17.59 18.34 -7.66
C ALA A 678 -16.77 17.09 -7.30
N GLY A 679 -15.45 17.14 -7.50
CA GLY A 679 -14.58 15.96 -7.36
C GLY A 679 -13.82 15.87 -6.03
N GLU A 680 -13.50 14.66 -5.58
CA GLU A 680 -12.70 14.42 -4.37
C GLU A 680 -13.29 15.07 -3.10
N LEU A 681 -14.61 15.03 -2.95
CA LEU A 681 -15.30 15.52 -1.75
C LEU A 681 -15.05 14.58 -0.57
N ARG A 682 -14.83 15.14 0.62
CA ARG A 682 -14.69 14.38 1.86
C ARG A 682 -15.64 14.91 2.91
N PHE A 683 -16.45 14.02 3.48
CA PHE A 683 -17.40 14.30 4.53
C PHE A 683 -17.04 13.46 5.76
N ASP A 684 -16.70 14.10 6.87
CA ASP A 684 -16.27 13.42 8.11
C ASP A 684 -17.14 13.89 9.28
N GLY A 685 -17.96 12.98 9.82
CA GLY A 685 -18.94 13.36 10.84
C GLY A 685 -20.01 14.34 10.34
N LEU A 686 -20.34 14.32 9.04
CA LEU A 686 -21.43 15.11 8.47
C LEU A 686 -22.77 14.49 8.85
N ILE A 687 -23.74 15.32 9.23
CA ILE A 687 -25.14 14.89 9.40
C ILE A 687 -25.99 15.64 8.37
N LEU A 688 -26.56 14.91 7.41
CA LEU A 688 -27.55 15.40 6.47
C LEU A 688 -28.90 14.77 6.81
N ALA A 689 -29.90 15.61 7.11
CA ALA A 689 -31.27 15.17 7.31
C ALA A 689 -32.22 16.02 6.46
N GLY A 690 -32.95 15.39 5.54
CA GLY A 690 -33.84 16.06 4.59
C GLY A 690 -34.83 15.11 3.92
N TYR A 691 -35.69 15.63 3.04
CA TYR A 691 -36.51 14.79 2.17
C TYR A 691 -35.63 14.15 1.09
N ASN A 692 -34.78 14.94 0.43
CA ASN A 692 -33.78 14.53 -0.55
C ASN A 692 -32.39 14.94 -0.02
N PRO A 693 -31.70 14.07 0.73
CA PRO A 693 -30.52 14.51 1.49
C PRO A 693 -29.33 14.89 0.60
N LEU A 694 -29.24 14.37 -0.62
CA LEU A 694 -28.03 14.49 -1.43
C LEU A 694 -28.30 14.39 -2.93
N ALA A 695 -27.78 15.34 -3.71
CA ALA A 695 -27.74 15.25 -5.16
C ALA A 695 -26.36 15.62 -5.73
N LEU A 696 -25.56 14.62 -6.07
CA LEU A 696 -24.28 14.75 -6.75
C LEU A 696 -24.42 14.27 -8.20
N ASP A 697 -23.98 15.08 -9.16
CA ASP A 697 -24.00 14.69 -10.58
C ASP A 697 -23.00 13.57 -10.89
N GLY A 698 -23.12 12.97 -12.09
CA GLY A 698 -22.26 11.85 -12.50
C GLY A 698 -20.77 12.17 -12.63
N ALA A 699 -20.39 13.46 -12.66
CA ALA A 699 -19.00 13.91 -12.68
C ALA A 699 -18.43 14.16 -11.26
N SER A 700 -19.26 14.03 -10.23
CA SER A 700 -18.89 14.30 -8.84
C SER A 700 -18.43 13.04 -8.12
N SER A 701 -17.53 13.18 -7.14
CA SER A 701 -17.09 12.06 -6.30
C SER A 701 -16.96 12.45 -4.83
N ALA A 702 -17.41 11.57 -3.93
CA ALA A 702 -17.50 11.85 -2.51
C ALA A 702 -17.16 10.65 -1.62
N THR A 703 -16.50 10.91 -0.49
CA THR A 703 -16.28 9.92 0.58
C THR A 703 -16.88 10.42 1.88
N PHE A 704 -17.77 9.62 2.47
CA PHE A 704 -18.42 9.82 3.75
C PHE A 704 -17.79 8.91 4.79
N VAL A 705 -17.35 9.48 5.91
CA VAL A 705 -16.77 8.76 7.05
C VAL A 705 -17.53 9.15 8.29
N LYS A 706 -18.03 8.16 9.05
CA LYS A 706 -18.79 8.39 10.30
C LYS A 706 -19.91 9.42 10.14
N SER A 707 -20.50 9.46 8.95
CA SER A 707 -21.49 10.45 8.58
C SER A 707 -22.88 9.82 8.56
N THR A 708 -23.90 10.65 8.70
CA THR A 708 -25.30 10.25 8.66
C THR A 708 -25.96 10.96 7.48
N VAL A 709 -26.56 10.18 6.58
CA VAL A 709 -27.33 10.68 5.45
C VAL A 709 -28.72 10.08 5.54
N GLU A 710 -29.67 10.88 6.01
CA GLU A 710 -31.05 10.49 6.30
C GLU A 710 -32.02 11.21 5.37
N GLY A 711 -32.71 10.44 4.53
CA GLY A 711 -33.82 10.85 3.68
C GLY A 711 -35.17 10.44 4.26
N SER A 712 -36.26 11.04 3.75
CA SER A 712 -37.63 10.64 4.14
C SER A 712 -37.96 9.21 3.71
N ALA A 713 -38.63 8.45 4.56
CA ALA A 713 -39.07 7.08 4.27
C ALA A 713 -40.03 6.98 3.06
N ASP A 714 -40.77 8.05 2.76
CA ASP A 714 -41.76 8.03 1.67
C ASP A 714 -41.15 8.36 0.29
N PHE A 715 -40.10 9.20 0.24
CA PHE A 715 -39.57 9.79 -1.02
C PHE A 715 -38.05 10.02 -1.04
N GLY A 716 -37.28 9.49 -0.08
CA GLY A 716 -35.86 9.75 0.07
C GLY A 716 -35.02 9.35 -1.13
N LEU A 717 -34.74 10.29 -2.02
CA LEU A 717 -33.85 10.11 -3.17
C LEU A 717 -32.47 10.63 -2.79
N ALA A 718 -31.44 9.83 -3.03
CA ALA A 718 -30.06 10.27 -2.96
C ALA A 718 -29.37 9.92 -4.28
N LEU A 719 -28.87 10.95 -4.96
CA LEU A 719 -28.14 10.83 -6.22
C LEU A 719 -26.63 10.93 -5.96
N CYS A 720 -25.92 9.91 -6.39
CA CYS A 720 -24.47 9.78 -6.27
C CYS A 720 -23.81 9.86 -7.65
N GLY A 721 -22.66 10.52 -7.76
CA GLY A 721 -21.74 10.27 -8.86
C GLY A 721 -20.93 9.02 -8.54
N SER A 722 -19.75 9.20 -7.97
CA SER A 722 -18.98 8.11 -7.33
C SER A 722 -18.89 8.35 -5.82
N CYS A 723 -19.67 7.60 -5.04
CA CYS A 723 -19.76 7.77 -3.59
C CYS A 723 -19.22 6.57 -2.81
N THR A 724 -18.53 6.84 -1.71
CA THR A 724 -18.06 5.81 -0.75
C THR A 724 -18.48 6.17 0.66
N PHE A 725 -19.06 5.22 1.39
CA PHE A 725 -19.48 5.38 2.79
C PHE A 725 -18.70 4.41 3.67
N ARG A 726 -18.17 4.91 4.79
CA ARG A 726 -17.39 4.15 5.79
C ARG A 726 -17.89 4.43 7.19
N ASP A 727 -18.18 3.41 7.98
CA ASP A 727 -18.73 3.53 9.35
C ASP A 727 -19.91 4.52 9.43
N SER A 728 -20.72 4.60 8.37
CA SER A 728 -21.72 5.66 8.19
C SER A 728 -23.15 5.11 8.34
N ILE A 729 -24.14 6.00 8.45
CA ILE A 729 -25.57 5.67 8.43
C ILE A 729 -26.15 6.22 7.13
N VAL A 730 -26.81 5.36 6.38
CA VAL A 730 -27.42 5.66 5.09
C VAL A 730 -28.86 5.20 5.14
N GLU A 731 -29.79 6.15 5.25
CA GLU A 731 -31.23 5.89 5.36
C GLU A 731 -31.98 6.67 4.30
N GLY A 732 -32.85 6.00 3.55
CA GLY A 732 -33.64 6.63 2.49
C GLY A 732 -34.15 5.62 1.48
N ARG A 733 -35.18 5.99 0.73
CA ARG A 733 -35.89 5.05 -0.17
C ARG A 733 -35.02 4.59 -1.34
N TRP A 734 -34.38 5.51 -2.05
CA TRP A 734 -33.60 5.27 -3.26
C TRP A 734 -32.21 5.88 -3.15
N PHE A 735 -31.17 5.04 -3.18
CA PHE A 735 -29.80 5.49 -3.39
C PHE A 735 -29.33 5.03 -4.77
N GLN A 736 -29.09 5.99 -5.65
CA GLN A 736 -28.89 5.74 -7.08
C GLN A 736 -27.78 6.62 -7.65
N CYS A 737 -27.28 6.27 -8.83
CA CYS A 737 -26.31 7.08 -9.55
C CYS A 737 -26.94 7.86 -10.71
N GLY A 738 -26.25 8.92 -11.12
CA GLY A 738 -26.69 9.81 -12.21
C GLY A 738 -26.66 9.18 -13.62
N GLY A 739 -26.29 7.91 -13.78
CA GLY A 739 -26.26 7.22 -15.08
C GLY A 739 -25.14 7.66 -16.03
N ALA A 740 -24.09 8.30 -15.51
CA ALA A 740 -22.87 8.57 -16.26
C ALA A 740 -21.92 7.36 -16.19
N GLU A 741 -21.11 7.17 -17.24
CA GLU A 741 -20.08 6.12 -17.26
C GLU A 741 -19.08 6.32 -16.10
N GLY A 742 -18.71 5.22 -15.45
CA GLY A 742 -17.79 5.16 -14.33
C GLY A 742 -18.39 5.46 -12.96
N THR A 743 -19.71 5.64 -12.84
CA THR A 743 -20.36 5.92 -11.56
C THR A 743 -20.35 4.70 -10.63
N SER A 744 -20.21 4.94 -9.33
CA SER A 744 -20.05 3.86 -8.35
C SER A 744 -20.64 4.18 -7.00
N LEU A 745 -21.25 3.19 -6.35
CA LEU A 745 -21.68 3.29 -4.96
C LEU A 745 -20.94 2.24 -4.12
N VAL A 746 -20.21 2.67 -3.11
CA VAL A 746 -19.47 1.80 -2.19
C VAL A 746 -19.96 2.05 -0.78
N LEU A 747 -20.46 1.01 -0.11
CA LEU A 747 -20.95 1.03 1.26
C LEU A 747 -20.10 0.04 2.04
N GLU A 748 -19.10 0.48 2.81
CA GLU A 748 -18.11 -0.39 3.45
C GLU A 748 -17.93 -0.15 4.96
N GLN A 749 -17.18 -1.04 5.64
CA GLN A 749 -16.68 -0.87 7.01
C GLN A 749 -17.79 -0.52 8.02
N GLY A 750 -18.74 -1.43 8.28
CA GLY A 750 -19.72 -1.25 9.35
C GLY A 750 -20.84 -0.26 9.03
N THR A 751 -20.95 0.19 7.78
CA THR A 751 -22.01 1.10 7.35
C THR A 751 -23.39 0.46 7.57
N GLN A 752 -24.32 1.25 8.12
CA GLN A 752 -25.71 0.85 8.33
C GLN A 752 -26.54 1.39 7.19
N VAL A 753 -27.28 0.51 6.52
CA VAL A 753 -28.04 0.84 5.32
C VAL A 753 -29.50 0.47 5.54
N LEU A 754 -30.40 1.44 5.42
CA LEU A 754 -31.84 1.24 5.37
C LEU A 754 -32.37 1.83 4.07
N ALA A 755 -32.65 0.96 3.09
CA ALA A 755 -33.11 1.40 1.77
C ALA A 755 -34.09 0.43 1.10
N GLU A 756 -35.00 0.98 0.29
CA GLU A 756 -35.83 0.18 -0.61
C GLU A 756 -35.03 -0.20 -1.86
N GLN A 757 -34.23 0.71 -2.42
CA GLN A 757 -33.44 0.44 -3.62
C GLN A 757 -32.02 0.99 -3.53
N LEU A 758 -31.06 0.21 -4.02
CA LEU A 758 -29.63 0.59 -4.09
C LEU A 758 -29.06 0.42 -5.50
N GLY A 759 -28.22 1.37 -5.89
CA GLY A 759 -27.33 1.25 -7.02
C GLY A 759 -27.95 1.55 -8.38
N ALA A 760 -29.24 1.91 -8.47
CA ALA A 760 -29.92 2.18 -9.74
C ALA A 760 -29.12 3.19 -10.59
N GLY A 761 -28.78 2.83 -11.82
CA GLY A 761 -28.00 3.69 -12.72
C GLY A 761 -26.51 3.82 -12.38
N CYS A 762 -25.99 3.01 -11.46
CA CYS A 762 -24.55 2.90 -11.18
C CYS A 762 -23.92 1.79 -12.04
N ASP A 763 -22.72 2.04 -12.56
CA ASP A 763 -21.92 1.00 -13.24
C ASP A 763 -21.44 -0.08 -12.24
N SER A 764 -21.15 0.33 -11.00
CA SER A 764 -20.72 -0.60 -9.95
C SER A 764 -21.33 -0.27 -8.59
N LEU A 765 -21.74 -1.33 -7.89
CA LEU A 765 -22.17 -1.29 -6.49
C LEU A 765 -21.32 -2.26 -5.67
N VAL A 766 -20.79 -1.79 -4.54
CA VAL A 766 -20.09 -2.62 -3.56
C VAL A 766 -20.75 -2.44 -2.20
N VAL A 767 -21.22 -3.54 -1.61
CA VAL A 767 -21.82 -3.58 -0.27
C VAL A 767 -21.07 -4.53 0.64
N ASP A 768 -20.61 -3.93 1.72
CA ASP A 768 -19.28 -4.07 2.28
C ASP A 768 -19.11 -4.22 3.80
N PHE A 769 -19.22 -5.37 4.45
CA PHE A 769 -19.02 -5.44 5.93
C PHE A 769 -20.06 -4.59 6.66
N SER A 770 -21.27 -4.56 6.12
CA SER A 770 -22.31 -3.61 6.45
C SER A 770 -23.51 -4.30 7.08
N LYS A 771 -24.33 -3.53 7.79
CA LYS A 771 -25.64 -3.97 8.27
C LYS A 771 -26.69 -3.41 7.33
N VAL A 772 -27.38 -4.30 6.64
CA VAL A 772 -28.26 -3.95 5.55
C VAL A 772 -29.67 -4.36 5.92
N GLN A 773 -30.56 -3.39 5.98
CA GLN A 773 -32.00 -3.61 6.04
C GLN A 773 -32.59 -3.18 4.71
N MET A 774 -33.02 -4.15 3.91
CA MET A 774 -33.58 -3.90 2.58
C MET A 774 -35.05 -4.27 2.48
N LEU A 775 -35.78 -3.43 1.73
CA LEU A 775 -37.22 -3.57 1.49
C LEU A 775 -37.57 -3.68 -0.02
N GLY A 776 -36.56 -3.73 -0.90
CA GLY A 776 -36.74 -3.77 -2.34
C GLY A 776 -35.52 -4.36 -3.04
N GLY A 777 -34.82 -3.62 -3.91
CA GLY A 777 -33.85 -4.23 -4.83
C GLY A 777 -32.51 -3.55 -5.06
N ILE A 778 -31.56 -4.33 -5.55
CA ILE A 778 -30.24 -3.89 -6.01
C ILE A 778 -30.27 -3.83 -7.54
N LEU A 779 -29.86 -2.69 -8.11
CA LEU A 779 -29.89 -2.44 -9.56
C LEU A 779 -28.62 -1.74 -10.05
N ALA A 780 -27.50 -2.46 -10.16
CA ALA A 780 -26.29 -1.96 -10.81
C ALA A 780 -25.77 -2.95 -11.87
N ASP A 781 -25.01 -2.45 -12.84
CA ASP A 781 -24.42 -3.27 -13.92
C ASP A 781 -23.42 -4.31 -13.39
N SER A 782 -22.73 -3.97 -12.30
CA SER A 782 -21.93 -4.90 -11.51
C SER A 782 -22.21 -4.72 -10.02
N SER A 783 -22.45 -5.82 -9.30
CA SER A 783 -22.76 -5.80 -7.88
C SER A 783 -21.89 -6.77 -7.09
N VAL A 784 -21.15 -6.27 -6.11
CA VAL A 784 -20.38 -7.07 -5.14
C VAL A 784 -21.01 -6.88 -3.76
N VAL A 785 -21.72 -7.89 -3.27
CA VAL A 785 -22.38 -7.87 -1.96
C VAL A 785 -21.74 -8.94 -1.10
N THR A 786 -20.86 -8.56 -0.19
CA THR A 786 -20.08 -9.55 0.56
C THR A 786 -20.00 -9.29 2.07
N ASN A 787 -19.85 -10.35 2.86
CA ASN A 787 -19.73 -10.31 4.33
C ASN A 787 -20.62 -9.28 5.05
N ASN A 788 -21.91 -9.26 4.72
CA ASN A 788 -22.90 -8.39 5.34
C ASN A 788 -23.83 -9.17 6.27
N GLU A 789 -24.41 -8.46 7.24
CA GLU A 789 -25.60 -8.89 7.96
C GLU A 789 -26.81 -8.27 7.27
N VAL A 790 -27.66 -9.10 6.66
CA VAL A 790 -28.82 -8.66 5.89
C VAL A 790 -30.11 -9.06 6.59
N THR A 791 -31.02 -8.09 6.74
CA THR A 791 -32.38 -8.29 7.23
C THR A 791 -33.39 -7.73 6.24
N GLY A 792 -34.56 -8.36 6.14
CA GLY A 792 -35.56 -8.01 5.12
C GLY A 792 -35.31 -8.72 3.79
N ASN A 793 -36.01 -8.28 2.75
CA ASN A 793 -36.04 -8.97 1.46
C ASN A 793 -35.15 -8.25 0.44
N ILE A 794 -34.31 -8.99 -0.29
CA ILE A 794 -33.55 -8.47 -1.44
C ILE A 794 -34.11 -9.04 -2.74
N ILE A 795 -34.60 -8.15 -3.58
CA ILE A 795 -34.94 -8.43 -4.97
C ILE A 795 -33.75 -8.01 -5.84
N MET A 796 -32.97 -8.98 -6.35
CA MET A 796 -31.93 -8.68 -7.33
C MET A 796 -32.61 -8.46 -8.69
N LEU A 797 -32.71 -7.20 -9.08
CA LEU A 797 -33.26 -6.75 -10.36
C LEU A 797 -32.12 -6.37 -11.32
N THR A 798 -30.95 -6.96 -11.15
CA THR A 798 -29.71 -6.59 -11.86
C THR A 798 -29.66 -7.18 -13.27
N VAL A 799 -29.33 -6.33 -14.24
CA VAL A 799 -28.84 -6.75 -15.56
C VAL A 799 -27.32 -6.65 -15.50
N GLY A 800 -26.60 -7.73 -15.13
CA GLY A 800 -25.20 -7.54 -14.75
C GLY A 800 -24.43 -8.70 -14.12
N GLU A 801 -23.15 -8.43 -13.83
CA GLU A 801 -22.25 -9.37 -13.13
C GLU A 801 -22.38 -9.23 -11.61
N VAL A 802 -22.63 -10.34 -10.91
CA VAL A 802 -22.84 -10.36 -9.46
C VAL A 802 -21.82 -11.24 -8.73
N LEU A 803 -21.36 -10.77 -7.58
CA LEU A 803 -20.68 -11.58 -6.56
C LEU A 803 -21.38 -11.38 -5.23
N ILE A 804 -22.16 -12.38 -4.81
CA ILE A 804 -22.82 -12.40 -3.50
C ILE A 804 -22.14 -13.46 -2.66
N ALA A 805 -21.34 -13.06 -1.66
CA ALA A 805 -20.60 -14.04 -0.89
C ALA A 805 -20.38 -13.74 0.60
N ASN A 806 -20.36 -14.79 1.42
CA ASN A 806 -20.09 -14.68 2.86
C ASN A 806 -21.10 -13.82 3.63
N ASN A 807 -22.31 -13.61 3.12
CA ASN A 807 -23.35 -12.85 3.82
C ASN A 807 -24.21 -13.76 4.71
N THR A 808 -24.75 -13.18 5.77
CA THR A 808 -25.79 -13.81 6.58
C THR A 808 -27.10 -13.06 6.35
N PHE A 809 -28.10 -13.76 5.84
CA PHE A 809 -29.46 -13.26 5.67
C PHE A 809 -30.38 -13.88 6.72
N GLU A 810 -31.08 -13.04 7.49
CA GLU A 810 -31.97 -13.52 8.54
C GLU A 810 -33.34 -12.84 8.58
N ASN A 811 -34.37 -13.62 8.93
CA ASN A 811 -35.72 -13.14 9.28
C ASN A 811 -36.41 -12.31 8.17
N SER A 812 -36.20 -12.69 6.92
CA SER A 812 -36.87 -12.10 5.76
C SER A 812 -38.37 -12.44 5.77
N LEU A 813 -39.23 -11.50 5.40
CA LEU A 813 -40.69 -11.66 5.40
C LEU A 813 -41.23 -12.35 4.13
N ASP A 814 -40.38 -12.49 3.11
CA ASP A 814 -40.66 -13.20 1.87
C ASP A 814 -39.40 -13.97 1.42
N SER A 815 -39.27 -14.29 0.14
CA SER A 815 -38.07 -14.85 -0.46
C SER A 815 -36.90 -13.89 -0.27
N THR A 816 -35.85 -14.37 0.40
CA THR A 816 -34.74 -13.56 0.87
C THR A 816 -33.92 -12.96 -0.26
N LEU A 817 -33.58 -13.80 -1.24
CA LEU A 817 -32.88 -13.37 -2.45
C LEU A 817 -33.66 -13.83 -3.67
N ASN A 818 -34.19 -12.86 -4.42
CA ASN A 818 -34.89 -13.14 -5.67
C ASN A 818 -33.99 -12.75 -6.86
N VAL A 819 -33.53 -13.75 -7.62
CA VAL A 819 -32.67 -13.59 -8.79
C VAL A 819 -33.53 -13.55 -10.05
N GLN A 820 -33.47 -12.40 -10.74
CA GLN A 820 -34.24 -12.12 -11.95
C GLN A 820 -33.37 -12.19 -13.22
N GLU A 821 -34.03 -12.08 -14.37
CA GLU A 821 -33.43 -12.08 -15.71
C GLU A 821 -32.19 -11.17 -15.86
N GLY A 822 -31.23 -11.58 -16.69
CA GLY A 822 -30.02 -10.77 -16.97
C GLY A 822 -28.92 -10.85 -15.91
N THR A 823 -29.12 -11.62 -14.83
CA THR A 823 -28.11 -11.84 -13.79
C THR A 823 -27.10 -12.93 -14.19
N ARG A 824 -25.80 -12.67 -14.02
CA ARG A 824 -24.71 -13.67 -14.17
C ARG A 824 -23.66 -13.48 -13.09
N GLY A 825 -22.92 -14.52 -12.72
CA GLY A 825 -21.85 -14.44 -11.72
C GLY A 825 -21.93 -15.53 -10.66
N ARG A 826 -21.69 -15.18 -9.39
CA ARG A 826 -21.55 -16.16 -8.29
C ARG A 826 -22.34 -15.77 -7.05
N ILE A 827 -23.07 -16.72 -6.49
CA ILE A 827 -23.74 -16.65 -5.19
C ILE A 827 -23.15 -17.76 -4.34
N THR A 828 -22.20 -17.44 -3.46
CA THR A 828 -21.38 -18.45 -2.80
C THR A 828 -21.14 -18.21 -1.32
N GLU A 829 -21.11 -19.27 -0.51
CA GLU A 829 -20.76 -19.18 0.91
C GLU A 829 -21.69 -18.25 1.72
N ASN A 830 -22.97 -18.15 1.38
CA ASN A 830 -23.93 -17.34 2.15
C ASN A 830 -24.80 -18.22 3.07
N ASP A 831 -25.25 -17.65 4.18
CA ASP A 831 -26.19 -18.27 5.10
C ASP A 831 -27.58 -17.63 4.99
N PHE A 832 -28.60 -18.43 4.66
CA PHE A 832 -30.00 -18.03 4.55
C PHE A 832 -30.81 -18.69 5.66
N VAL A 833 -31.21 -17.92 6.68
CA VAL A 833 -31.73 -18.47 7.94
C VAL A 833 -33.07 -17.86 8.30
N ARG A 834 -34.05 -18.71 8.64
CA ARG A 834 -35.37 -18.29 9.18
C ARG A 834 -36.14 -17.31 8.27
N SER A 835 -36.08 -17.52 6.96
CA SER A 835 -36.89 -16.74 6.00
C SER A 835 -38.34 -17.23 6.00
N ASP A 836 -39.32 -16.33 5.96
CA ASP A 836 -40.74 -16.69 5.82
C ASP A 836 -41.02 -17.32 4.44
N GLY A 837 -40.30 -16.89 3.39
CA GLY A 837 -40.29 -17.48 2.05
C GLY A 837 -39.06 -18.37 1.78
N CYS A 838 -38.64 -18.46 0.52
CA CYS A 838 -37.42 -19.20 0.17
C CYS A 838 -36.15 -18.47 0.56
N GLY A 839 -35.04 -19.20 0.77
CA GLY A 839 -33.73 -18.58 0.89
C GLY A 839 -33.30 -17.91 -0.43
N ILE A 840 -33.30 -18.67 -1.52
CA ILE A 840 -33.11 -18.13 -2.87
C ILE A 840 -34.25 -18.58 -3.79
N LEU A 841 -34.80 -17.64 -4.55
CA LEU A 841 -35.68 -17.89 -5.69
C LEU A 841 -34.99 -17.42 -6.97
N VAL A 842 -34.81 -18.32 -7.93
CA VAL A 842 -34.31 -18.01 -9.27
C VAL A 842 -35.44 -18.21 -10.27
N GLN A 843 -35.80 -17.15 -10.99
CA GLN A 843 -36.89 -17.19 -11.99
C GLN A 843 -36.52 -16.43 -13.27
N SER A 844 -36.70 -17.09 -14.42
CA SER A 844 -36.50 -16.50 -15.76
C SER A 844 -37.87 -16.23 -16.39
N GLY A 845 -38.24 -14.97 -16.57
CA GLY A 845 -39.56 -14.52 -17.04
C GLY A 845 -39.77 -14.52 -18.57
N GLY A 846 -38.78 -15.04 -19.32
CA GLY A 846 -38.86 -15.32 -20.76
C GLY A 846 -38.45 -14.22 -21.73
N VAL A 847 -37.95 -13.04 -21.30
CA VAL A 847 -37.48 -12.00 -22.25
C VAL A 847 -35.95 -11.95 -22.36
N THR A 848 -35.23 -12.00 -21.24
CA THR A 848 -33.76 -12.03 -21.18
C THR A 848 -33.29 -13.22 -20.36
N PRO A 849 -32.35 -14.05 -20.85
CA PRO A 849 -31.88 -15.19 -20.09
C PRO A 849 -31.11 -14.77 -18.83
N ILE A 850 -31.13 -15.65 -17.83
CA ILE A 850 -30.16 -15.64 -16.73
C ILE A 850 -28.84 -16.11 -17.33
N GLY A 851 -27.78 -15.32 -17.23
CA GLY A 851 -26.48 -15.70 -17.79
C GLY A 851 -25.81 -16.81 -16.97
N ASP A 852 -24.51 -17.02 -17.20
CA ASP A 852 -23.73 -18.02 -16.44
C ASP A 852 -23.77 -17.68 -14.93
N LEU A 853 -24.44 -18.52 -14.13
CA LEU A 853 -24.64 -18.31 -12.69
C LEU A 853 -24.17 -19.53 -11.89
N GLU A 854 -23.28 -19.33 -10.94
CA GLU A 854 -22.87 -20.35 -9.98
C GLU A 854 -23.52 -20.10 -8.62
N ILE A 855 -24.21 -21.13 -8.09
CA ILE A 855 -24.77 -21.14 -6.73
C ILE A 855 -24.06 -22.24 -5.95
N SER A 856 -23.11 -21.86 -5.08
CA SER A 856 -22.20 -22.81 -4.44
C SER A 856 -21.97 -22.61 -2.96
N GLY A 857 -21.91 -23.68 -2.16
CA GLY A 857 -21.46 -23.58 -0.77
C GLY A 857 -22.36 -22.75 0.15
N ASN A 858 -23.63 -22.52 -0.21
CA ASN A 858 -24.56 -21.76 0.63
C ASN A 858 -25.28 -22.67 1.64
N THR A 859 -25.68 -22.10 2.77
CA THR A 859 -26.48 -22.75 3.81
C THR A 859 -27.93 -22.25 3.75
N PHE A 860 -28.91 -23.16 3.76
CA PHE A 860 -30.34 -22.84 3.81
C PHE A 860 -30.96 -23.51 5.05
N ASP A 861 -31.23 -22.75 6.12
CA ASP A 861 -31.78 -23.31 7.35
C ASP A 861 -33.12 -22.68 7.75
N ALA A 862 -34.11 -23.53 8.03
CA ALA A 862 -35.40 -23.14 8.58
C ALA A 862 -36.20 -22.11 7.76
N ASN A 863 -36.14 -22.17 6.42
CA ASN A 863 -36.88 -21.27 5.53
C ASN A 863 -38.27 -21.81 5.15
N GLY A 864 -39.20 -20.94 4.74
CA GLY A 864 -40.49 -21.31 4.12
C GLY A 864 -41.68 -21.51 5.07
N PHE A 865 -41.57 -21.06 6.33
CA PHE A 865 -42.63 -21.24 7.35
C PHE A 865 -43.64 -20.09 7.44
N GLY A 866 -43.50 -19.05 6.60
CA GLY A 866 -44.44 -17.94 6.53
C GLY A 866 -45.82 -18.36 6.03
N SER A 867 -46.86 -17.64 6.47
CA SER A 867 -48.27 -17.98 6.14
C SER A 867 -48.77 -17.44 4.80
N GLU A 868 -48.00 -16.56 4.14
CA GLU A 868 -48.42 -15.81 2.94
C GLU A 868 -47.48 -15.97 1.73
N THR A 869 -46.56 -16.94 1.72
CA THR A 869 -45.54 -17.09 0.67
C THR A 869 -45.79 -18.29 -0.26
N ASP A 870 -45.57 -18.10 -1.56
CA ASP A 870 -45.70 -19.15 -2.59
C ASP A 870 -44.41 -20.00 -2.76
N CYS A 871 -43.34 -19.63 -2.04
CA CYS A 871 -42.03 -20.24 -2.11
C CYS A 871 -41.58 -20.72 -0.72
N ARG A 872 -41.48 -22.03 -0.52
CA ARG A 872 -41.27 -22.66 0.80
C ARG A 872 -40.03 -23.55 0.88
N ASP A 873 -39.15 -23.42 -0.11
CA ASP A 873 -37.93 -24.20 -0.29
C ASP A 873 -36.69 -23.46 0.25
N GLY A 874 -35.57 -24.16 0.48
CA GLY A 874 -34.28 -23.49 0.72
C GLY A 874 -33.81 -22.72 -0.51
N LEU A 875 -33.67 -23.44 -1.63
CA LEU A 875 -33.36 -22.90 -2.97
C LEU A 875 -34.41 -23.38 -3.97
N ARG A 876 -35.01 -22.46 -4.74
CA ARG A 876 -35.97 -22.78 -5.82
C ARG A 876 -35.50 -22.20 -7.15
N LEU A 877 -35.44 -23.04 -8.18
CA LEU A 877 -35.19 -22.67 -9.58
C LEU A 877 -36.44 -23.03 -10.38
N VAL A 878 -37.09 -22.03 -10.99
CA VAL A 878 -38.35 -22.19 -11.71
C VAL A 878 -38.32 -21.41 -13.03
N ASP A 879 -38.96 -21.93 -14.07
CA ASP A 879 -39.06 -21.30 -15.39
C ASP A 879 -37.70 -21.00 -16.04
N VAL A 880 -36.65 -21.77 -15.72
CA VAL A 880 -35.30 -21.59 -16.28
C VAL A 880 -35.33 -21.79 -17.80
N GLY A 881 -34.81 -20.82 -18.55
CA GLY A 881 -34.84 -20.79 -20.00
C GLY A 881 -33.71 -21.61 -20.66
N PRO A 882 -33.86 -22.01 -21.93
CA PRO A 882 -32.89 -22.87 -22.64
C PRO A 882 -31.50 -22.22 -22.85
N GLU A 883 -31.41 -20.90 -22.77
CA GLU A 883 -30.14 -20.16 -22.85
C GLU A 883 -29.46 -20.01 -21.48
N ASP A 884 -30.16 -20.33 -20.39
CA ASP A 884 -29.64 -20.17 -19.04
C ASP A 884 -28.62 -21.27 -18.71
N ARG A 885 -27.59 -20.92 -17.94
CA ARG A 885 -26.54 -21.84 -17.51
C ARG A 885 -26.30 -21.67 -16.02
N ILE A 886 -27.03 -22.43 -15.22
CA ILE A 886 -26.98 -22.35 -13.76
C ILE A 886 -26.28 -23.58 -13.22
N ARG A 887 -25.19 -23.39 -12.46
CA ARG A 887 -24.48 -24.49 -11.79
C ARG A 887 -24.77 -24.48 -10.29
N VAL A 888 -25.25 -25.60 -9.76
CA VAL A 888 -25.59 -25.74 -8.33
C VAL A 888 -24.69 -26.80 -7.69
N GLN A 889 -23.89 -26.44 -6.69
CA GLN A 889 -22.94 -27.37 -6.07
C GLN A 889 -22.61 -27.08 -4.61
N GLY A 890 -22.35 -28.12 -3.81
CA GLY A 890 -21.82 -27.95 -2.45
C GLY A 890 -22.74 -27.24 -1.47
N ASN A 891 -24.03 -27.09 -1.74
CA ASN A 891 -24.96 -26.37 -0.85
C ASN A 891 -25.48 -27.28 0.27
N VAL A 892 -25.77 -26.69 1.43
CA VAL A 892 -26.27 -27.39 2.61
C VAL A 892 -27.66 -26.87 2.94
N SER A 893 -28.66 -27.74 3.00
CA SER A 893 -30.00 -27.36 3.43
C SER A 893 -30.44 -28.14 4.67
N SER A 894 -31.15 -27.46 5.57
CA SER A 894 -31.77 -28.10 6.71
C SER A 894 -33.10 -27.47 7.16
N ASN A 895 -34.01 -28.33 7.60
CA ASN A 895 -35.26 -27.95 8.26
C ASN A 895 -36.14 -26.93 7.51
N ASN A 896 -36.04 -26.83 6.19
CA ASN A 896 -36.90 -25.97 5.39
C ASN A 896 -38.31 -26.58 5.30
N ALA A 897 -39.31 -25.76 4.99
CA ALA A 897 -40.70 -26.18 5.06
C ALA A 897 -41.11 -27.21 3.99
N GLU A 898 -40.48 -27.20 2.81
CA GLU A 898 -40.73 -28.13 1.71
C GLU A 898 -39.46 -28.82 1.19
N TYR A 899 -38.88 -28.36 0.08
CA TYR A 899 -37.62 -28.90 -0.43
C TYR A 899 -36.42 -28.13 0.15
N GLY A 900 -35.31 -28.83 0.33
CA GLY A 900 -34.03 -28.19 0.57
C GLY A 900 -33.54 -27.44 -0.68
N ILE A 901 -33.52 -28.16 -1.82
CA ILE A 901 -33.17 -27.62 -3.14
C ILE A 901 -34.18 -28.15 -4.17
N ASN A 902 -34.83 -27.25 -4.90
CA ASN A 902 -35.87 -27.56 -5.87
C ASN A 902 -35.51 -26.97 -7.24
N ALA A 903 -34.98 -27.81 -8.14
CA ALA A 903 -34.82 -27.50 -9.55
C ALA A 903 -35.82 -28.30 -10.39
N GLU A 904 -36.43 -27.67 -11.38
CA GLU A 904 -37.36 -28.36 -12.29
C GLU A 904 -36.63 -29.46 -13.08
N PRO A 905 -37.12 -30.72 -13.08
CA PRO A 905 -36.42 -31.83 -13.74
C PRO A 905 -36.09 -31.56 -15.21
N ASP A 906 -37.02 -30.95 -15.95
CA ASP A 906 -36.83 -30.63 -17.38
C ASP A 906 -35.66 -29.66 -17.58
N SER A 907 -35.47 -28.68 -16.68
CA SER A 907 -34.34 -27.75 -16.71
C SER A 907 -32.98 -28.43 -16.52
N VAL A 908 -32.95 -29.54 -15.79
CA VAL A 908 -31.75 -30.34 -15.55
C VAL A 908 -31.49 -31.32 -16.70
N GLU A 909 -32.54 -31.99 -17.19
CA GLU A 909 -32.46 -32.92 -18.32
C GLU A 909 -31.99 -32.24 -19.61
N ASP A 910 -32.45 -31.00 -19.85
CA ASP A 910 -32.07 -30.19 -21.00
C ASP A 910 -30.73 -29.44 -20.80
N GLY A 911 -30.08 -29.58 -19.64
CA GLY A 911 -28.75 -29.04 -19.36
C GLY A 911 -28.68 -27.54 -19.05
N MET A 912 -29.82 -26.92 -18.74
CA MET A 912 -29.91 -25.51 -18.33
C MET A 912 -29.42 -25.35 -16.87
N VAL A 913 -29.76 -26.33 -16.03
CA VAL A 913 -29.27 -26.45 -14.66
C VAL A 913 -28.30 -27.63 -14.58
N VAL A 914 -27.08 -27.37 -14.12
CA VAL A 914 -26.01 -28.36 -13.96
C VAL A 914 -25.80 -28.65 -12.48
N ASP A 915 -26.09 -29.89 -12.08
CA ASP A 915 -25.69 -30.40 -10.77
C ASP A 915 -24.17 -30.63 -10.73
N GLY A 916 -23.46 -29.81 -9.95
CA GLY A 916 -22.03 -29.95 -9.74
C GLY A 916 -21.65 -30.90 -8.61
N GLY A 917 -22.63 -31.44 -7.88
CA GLY A 917 -22.45 -32.39 -6.78
C GLY A 917 -22.12 -31.74 -5.44
N GLY A 918 -22.08 -32.57 -4.39
CA GLY A 918 -21.74 -32.14 -3.03
C GLY A 918 -22.86 -31.44 -2.26
N ASN A 919 -24.08 -31.39 -2.81
CA ASN A 919 -25.24 -30.84 -2.10
C ASN A 919 -25.72 -31.82 -1.00
N THR A 920 -26.26 -31.29 0.10
CA THR A 920 -26.80 -32.08 1.22
C THR A 920 -28.11 -31.51 1.70
N SER A 921 -29.03 -32.37 2.12
CA SER A 921 -30.34 -31.96 2.63
C SER A 921 -30.73 -32.81 3.85
N SER A 922 -31.14 -32.16 4.94
CA SER A 922 -31.46 -32.84 6.19
C SER A 922 -32.63 -32.20 6.94
N GLY A 923 -33.64 -32.99 7.27
CA GLY A 923 -34.84 -32.47 7.95
C GLY A 923 -35.80 -31.69 7.05
N ASP A 924 -35.48 -31.51 5.76
CA ASP A 924 -36.40 -30.98 4.74
C ASP A 924 -37.42 -32.08 4.35
N PRO A 925 -38.75 -31.88 4.48
CA PRO A 925 -39.75 -32.93 4.28
C PRO A 925 -39.72 -33.60 2.90
N LEU A 926 -39.33 -32.84 1.86
CA LEU A 926 -39.32 -33.31 0.47
C LEU A 926 -37.91 -33.53 -0.08
N GLY A 927 -36.85 -33.28 0.71
CA GLY A 927 -35.46 -33.46 0.29
C GLY A 927 -35.08 -32.55 -0.88
N CYS A 928 -34.44 -33.11 -1.91
CA CYS A 928 -34.08 -32.37 -3.13
C CYS A 928 -34.83 -32.88 -4.36
N ARG A 929 -35.14 -31.96 -5.29
CA ARG A 929 -35.77 -32.23 -6.59
C ARG A 929 -34.90 -31.68 -7.72
N GLY A 930 -34.72 -32.46 -8.79
CA GLY A 930 -33.87 -32.11 -9.94
C GLY A 930 -32.36 -32.20 -9.67
N ILE A 931 -31.93 -31.97 -8.43
CA ILE A 931 -30.53 -32.03 -7.96
C ILE A 931 -30.33 -33.21 -7.02
N VAL A 932 -29.14 -33.81 -7.02
CA VAL A 932 -28.76 -34.89 -6.11
C VAL A 932 -28.26 -34.32 -4.79
N CYS A 933 -28.87 -34.76 -3.69
CA CYS A 933 -28.44 -34.44 -2.33
C CYS A 933 -28.07 -35.71 -1.55
N GLY A 934 -27.00 -35.61 -0.76
CA GLY A 934 -26.52 -36.66 0.14
C GLY A 934 -27.25 -36.75 1.47
#